data_AF-A0A1F3VLK3-F1
#
_entry.id   AF-A0A1F3VLK3-F1
#
_cell.length_a   1.000
_cell.length_b   1.000
_cell.length_c   1.000
_cell.angle_alpha   90.00
_cell.angle_beta   90.00
_cell.angle_gamma   90.00
#
_symmetry.space_group_name_H-M   'P 1'
#
loop_
_entity.id
_entity.type
_entity.pdbx_description
1 polymer ?
#
loop_
_entity_poly.entity_id
_entity_poly.type
_entity_poly.pdbx_seq_one_letter_code
_entity_poly.pdbx_strand_id
1 'polypeptide(L)'
;MKEIINISTNSPNTNFSKIIEFAGQKFRITHYGVDLNIKLYCDLVTKHDGRADVIAISGLPSGSSIGKKNYMHPILSQVSKLVKQSLVVDGSKFREIYLPWTIQKYLIANPDLMINKKVGFFSGIIQTRLLNIFEEYASELISCDPYFLMGIPRTLSGKKSVERFFFTIKEFLLKSKLERYKEKDFTKNKLLKYKSLSKFYNCDIYVSNCAQLERVKIDQLSGKTMVLDRLDSKNKKRLELAGITRIISCTPAPFYQEDLNYAVIEAIFQIIKRSKLPISNEDIFEWIDTYDLKPHVVDFKDRLEEVKKFGFIVHPLSTRDLFRHPLLKPILPFSKKMNPLIEKMITLAPGVKYGEIGEIISPNGSKAKGIIYTLFETPKMLLTSEPEPIYKKLIAICKHAKKNGIQVMGLGAYTKIVGDAGVTVARFSPVPVTTGNSLSAAATLWAGSFAIERMGLVKKVDKTFHGQVMVIGATGSIGTVCAKLLCQSWKTVVLISPRPHALLELKEEIEKINPHCEIHLSTDSNKYAPSSDYIITTTSANKAKIIDIEKVKPGCVICDVSRPFDITKEDAAKRPDVLVIASGEVKLPGNPKITCDIGLPGNTVYACLAETALLALESRFESFTLSRNLDYHKVREIDSLARKHGIKLSTIMGHDLEITPEEIDLCREHALKKLNTNI
;
A
#
# COMPACT_ATOMS: atom_id res chain seq x y z
N MET A 1 -6.49 -33.16 31.10
CA MET A 1 -6.50 -33.03 29.62
C MET A 1 -7.96 -33.04 29.19
N LYS A 2 -8.38 -32.13 28.31
CA LYS A 2 -9.78 -32.00 27.91
C LYS A 2 -10.07 -32.76 26.62
N GLU A 3 -11.24 -33.37 26.51
CA GLU A 3 -11.62 -34.23 25.37
C GLU A 3 -12.70 -33.57 24.50
N ILE A 4 -12.41 -33.44 23.21
CA ILE A 4 -13.33 -32.95 22.18
C ILE A 4 -13.61 -34.09 21.20
N ILE A 5 -14.88 -34.45 21.05
CA ILE A 5 -15.34 -35.42 20.06
C ILE A 5 -15.99 -34.66 18.91
N ASN A 6 -15.37 -34.71 17.73
CA ASN A 6 -15.87 -34.09 16.52
C ASN A 6 -16.50 -35.16 15.63
N ILE A 7 -17.79 -35.02 15.31
CA ILE A 7 -18.49 -35.95 14.42
C ILE A 7 -18.86 -35.19 13.15
N SER A 8 -18.61 -35.78 11.98
CA SER A 8 -18.85 -35.13 10.70
C SER A 8 -19.45 -36.06 9.65
N THR A 9 -20.08 -35.46 8.65
CA THR A 9 -20.63 -36.18 7.50
C THR A 9 -19.56 -36.60 6.47
N ASN A 10 -18.28 -36.32 6.73
CA ASN A 10 -17.17 -36.66 5.84
C ASN A 10 -16.89 -38.17 5.86
N SER A 11 -16.05 -38.64 4.94
CA SER A 11 -15.60 -40.03 4.88
C SER A 11 -14.84 -40.46 6.15
N PRO A 12 -15.00 -41.71 6.63
CA PRO A 12 -14.20 -42.30 7.70
C PRO A 12 -12.69 -42.24 7.47
N ASN A 13 -12.23 -42.10 6.22
CA ASN A 13 -10.80 -41.91 5.89
C ASN A 13 -10.22 -40.60 6.45
N THR A 14 -11.09 -39.69 6.94
CA THR A 14 -10.70 -38.45 7.61
C THR A 14 -10.63 -38.59 9.13
N ASN A 15 -10.86 -39.80 9.69
CA ASN A 15 -10.79 -40.06 11.12
C ASN A 15 -9.37 -39.84 11.65
N PHE A 16 -9.26 -39.17 12.79
CA PHE A 16 -8.00 -38.97 13.49
C PHE A 16 -8.25 -38.85 15.00
N SER A 17 -7.19 -39.07 15.78
CA SER A 17 -7.13 -38.63 17.17
C SER A 17 -5.79 -37.96 17.39
N LYS A 18 -5.79 -36.72 17.87
CA LYS A 18 -4.57 -35.95 18.10
C LYS A 18 -4.68 -35.09 19.36
N ILE A 19 -3.52 -34.68 19.87
CA ILE A 19 -3.42 -33.75 20.98
C ILE A 19 -2.89 -32.43 20.42
N ILE A 20 -3.57 -31.34 20.76
CA ILE A 20 -3.09 -29.97 20.47
C ILE A 20 -2.92 -29.21 21.77
N GLU A 21 -2.08 -28.20 21.75
CA GLU A 21 -1.88 -27.28 22.86
C GLU A 21 -2.25 -25.86 22.44
N PHE A 22 -3.10 -25.20 23.22
CA PHE A 22 -3.53 -23.83 22.97
C PHE A 22 -3.86 -23.14 24.30
N ALA A 23 -3.48 -21.86 24.44
CA ALA A 23 -3.66 -21.10 25.68
C ALA A 23 -3.16 -21.81 26.96
N GLY A 24 -2.03 -22.53 26.87
CA GLY A 24 -1.43 -23.27 27.98
C GLY A 24 -2.20 -24.54 28.39
N GLN A 25 -3.13 -25.02 27.57
CA GLN A 25 -3.98 -26.17 27.86
C GLN A 25 -3.92 -27.22 26.74
N LYS A 26 -3.93 -28.50 27.12
CA LYS A 26 -3.92 -29.64 26.18
C LYS A 26 -5.31 -30.18 25.91
N PHE A 27 -5.64 -30.33 24.64
CA PHE A 27 -6.91 -30.83 24.12
C PHE A 27 -6.69 -32.10 23.31
N ARG A 28 -7.38 -33.19 23.66
CA ARG A 28 -7.48 -34.38 22.83
C ARG A 28 -8.67 -34.21 21.89
N ILE A 29 -8.42 -34.20 20.59
CA ILE A 29 -9.43 -34.06 19.56
C ILE A 29 -9.53 -35.40 18.83
N THR A 30 -10.70 -36.00 18.86
CA THR A 30 -11.00 -37.22 18.10
C THR A 30 -12.08 -36.93 17.07
N HIS A 31 -11.78 -37.18 15.80
CA HIS A 31 -12.69 -36.97 14.68
C HIS A 31 -13.27 -38.30 14.16
N TYR A 32 -14.59 -38.32 13.98
CA TYR A 32 -15.33 -39.41 13.33
C TYR A 32 -16.11 -38.88 12.12
N GLY A 33 -15.74 -39.32 10.92
CA GLY A 33 -16.51 -39.21 9.69
C GLY A 33 -17.46 -40.38 9.53
N VAL A 34 -18.69 -40.12 9.09
CA VAL A 34 -19.76 -41.14 8.94
C VAL A 34 -20.24 -41.34 7.51
N ASP A 35 -19.63 -40.68 6.52
CA ASP A 35 -20.02 -40.74 5.10
C ASP A 35 -21.53 -40.57 4.87
N LEU A 36 -22.08 -39.47 5.40
CA LEU A 36 -23.50 -39.13 5.37
C LEU A 36 -24.45 -40.13 6.08
N ASN A 37 -23.95 -41.18 6.75
CA ASN A 37 -24.78 -42.10 7.54
C ASN A 37 -25.29 -41.43 8.82
N ILE A 38 -26.48 -40.84 8.72
CA ILE A 38 -27.13 -40.12 9.83
C ILE A 38 -27.38 -41.01 11.05
N LYS A 39 -27.71 -42.29 10.85
CA LYS A 39 -27.92 -43.21 11.98
C LYS A 39 -26.62 -43.37 12.79
N LEU A 40 -25.52 -43.66 12.10
CA LEU A 40 -24.20 -43.75 12.72
C LEU A 40 -23.78 -42.42 13.37
N TYR A 41 -24.14 -41.28 12.76
CA TYR A 41 -23.91 -39.96 13.35
C TYR A 41 -24.57 -39.85 14.73
N CYS A 42 -25.88 -40.14 14.81
CA CYS A 42 -26.65 -40.09 16.05
C CYS A 42 -26.14 -41.11 17.09
N ASP A 43 -25.78 -42.32 16.65
CA ASP A 43 -25.25 -43.36 17.52
C ASP A 43 -23.92 -42.93 18.16
N LEU A 44 -23.01 -42.31 17.38
CA LEU A 44 -21.76 -41.78 17.89
C LEU A 44 -21.95 -40.59 18.84
N VAL A 45 -22.87 -39.66 18.52
CA VAL A 45 -23.21 -38.54 19.41
C VAL A 45 -23.69 -39.08 20.76
N THR A 46 -24.62 -40.03 20.75
CA THR A 46 -25.17 -40.63 21.98
C THR A 46 -24.11 -41.42 22.75
N LYS A 47 -23.23 -42.15 22.05
CA LYS A 47 -22.15 -42.94 22.66
C LYS A 47 -21.13 -42.09 23.42
N HIS A 48 -20.85 -40.89 22.91
CA HIS A 48 -19.83 -40.00 23.47
C HIS A 48 -20.39 -38.93 24.41
N ASP A 49 -21.73 -38.79 24.51
CA ASP A 49 -22.39 -37.92 25.48
C ASP A 49 -22.06 -38.34 26.92
N GLY A 50 -21.64 -37.39 27.73
CA GLY A 50 -21.18 -37.60 29.11
C GLY A 50 -19.74 -38.15 29.22
N ARG A 51 -19.09 -38.51 28.11
CA ARG A 51 -17.68 -38.94 28.08
C ARG A 51 -16.75 -37.84 27.58
N ALA A 52 -17.21 -37.04 26.63
CA ALA A 52 -16.48 -35.88 26.12
C ALA A 52 -16.78 -34.62 26.95
N ASP A 53 -15.82 -33.69 27.06
CA ASP A 53 -16.11 -32.35 27.58
C ASP A 53 -17.01 -31.59 26.60
N VAL A 54 -16.73 -31.70 25.30
CA VAL A 54 -17.52 -31.07 24.22
C VAL A 54 -17.69 -32.02 23.04
N ILE A 55 -18.91 -32.09 22.50
CA ILE A 55 -19.24 -32.70 21.22
C ILE A 55 -19.37 -31.61 20.16
N ALA A 56 -18.49 -31.65 19.16
CA ALA A 56 -18.49 -30.74 18.02
C ALA A 56 -19.22 -31.39 16.83
N ILE A 57 -20.34 -30.80 16.41
CA ILE A 57 -21.16 -31.23 15.29
C ILE A 57 -20.67 -30.54 14.01
N SER A 58 -20.16 -31.32 13.07
CA SER A 58 -19.63 -30.83 11.79
C SER A 58 -20.34 -31.45 10.59
N GLY A 59 -20.26 -30.79 9.44
CA GLY A 59 -20.72 -31.34 8.15
C GLY A 59 -22.24 -31.38 7.94
N LEU A 60 -23.03 -30.95 8.92
CA LEU A 60 -24.46 -30.70 8.76
C LEU A 60 -24.70 -29.24 8.30
N PRO A 61 -25.79 -28.94 7.57
CA PRO A 61 -26.10 -27.58 7.17
C PRO A 61 -26.32 -26.69 8.40
N SER A 62 -25.40 -25.73 8.60
CA SER A 62 -25.50 -24.71 9.64
C SER A 62 -26.63 -23.71 9.34
N GLY A 63 -27.12 -23.04 10.38
CA GLY A 63 -28.06 -21.94 10.22
C GLY A 63 -27.50 -20.80 9.34
N SER A 64 -28.33 -20.32 8.41
CA SER A 64 -28.05 -19.14 7.58
C SER A 64 -29.10 -18.07 7.80
N SER A 65 -28.65 -16.84 8.00
CA SER A 65 -29.51 -15.66 8.04
C SER A 65 -29.68 -15.13 6.62
N ILE A 66 -30.91 -15.16 6.09
CA ILE A 66 -31.24 -14.61 4.78
C ILE A 66 -32.34 -13.55 4.99
N GLY A 67 -32.02 -12.30 4.68
CA GLY A 67 -32.80 -11.15 5.12
C GLY A 67 -32.79 -11.02 6.66
N LYS A 68 -33.96 -10.83 7.27
CA LYS A 68 -34.13 -10.73 8.74
C LYS A 68 -34.48 -12.06 9.43
N LYS A 69 -34.43 -13.18 8.71
CA LYS A 69 -34.87 -14.50 9.21
C LYS A 69 -33.71 -15.50 9.22
N ASN A 70 -33.70 -16.33 10.26
CA ASN A 70 -32.75 -17.44 10.39
C ASN A 70 -33.39 -18.73 9.88
N TYR A 71 -32.68 -19.40 8.99
CA TYR A 71 -33.08 -20.69 8.41
C TYR A 71 -32.09 -21.76 8.84
N MET A 72 -32.60 -22.82 9.47
CA MET A 72 -31.78 -23.93 9.94
C MET A 72 -32.38 -25.24 9.45
N HIS A 73 -31.54 -26.14 8.96
CA HIS A 73 -31.98 -27.46 8.55
C HIS A 73 -32.38 -28.28 9.80
N PRO A 74 -33.54 -28.98 9.82
CA PRO A 74 -34.04 -29.68 11.01
C PRO A 74 -33.06 -30.69 11.61
N ILE A 75 -32.26 -31.35 10.77
CA ILE A 75 -31.26 -32.35 11.17
C ILE A 75 -30.31 -31.85 12.26
N LEU A 76 -29.85 -30.59 12.19
CA LEU A 76 -28.91 -30.04 13.15
C LEU A 76 -29.57 -29.93 14.53
N SER A 77 -30.80 -29.40 14.58
CA SER A 77 -31.58 -29.33 15.83
C SER A 77 -31.88 -30.72 16.39
N GLN A 78 -32.17 -31.70 15.53
CA GLN A 78 -32.43 -33.08 15.95
C GLN A 78 -31.20 -33.69 16.62
N VAL A 79 -30.02 -33.57 16.00
CA VAL A 79 -28.76 -34.12 16.52
C VAL A 79 -28.32 -33.39 17.79
N SER A 80 -28.38 -32.06 17.82
CA SER A 80 -27.99 -31.29 19.02
C SER A 80 -28.84 -31.62 20.25
N LYS A 81 -30.14 -31.95 20.06
CA LYS A 81 -31.05 -32.37 21.14
C LYS A 81 -30.76 -33.77 21.71
N LEU A 82 -29.95 -34.58 21.04
CA LEU A 82 -29.54 -35.89 21.55
C LEU A 82 -28.51 -35.77 22.69
N VAL A 83 -27.71 -34.71 22.69
CA VAL A 83 -26.70 -34.44 23.70
C VAL A 83 -27.38 -33.88 24.96
N LYS A 84 -27.18 -34.55 26.10
CA LYS A 84 -27.80 -34.17 27.38
C LYS A 84 -26.78 -33.79 28.44
N GLN A 85 -25.58 -34.39 28.41
CA GLN A 85 -24.58 -34.23 29.47
C GLN A 85 -23.38 -33.40 29.03
N SER A 86 -22.80 -33.70 27.86
CA SER A 86 -21.68 -32.95 27.27
C SER A 86 -22.14 -31.59 26.75
N LEU A 87 -21.21 -30.65 26.61
CA LEU A 87 -21.49 -29.41 25.86
C LEU A 87 -21.56 -29.75 24.36
N VAL A 88 -22.42 -29.06 23.61
CA VAL A 88 -22.57 -29.25 22.17
C VAL A 88 -22.35 -27.93 21.43
N VAL A 89 -21.55 -27.98 20.36
CA VAL A 89 -21.23 -26.83 19.52
C VAL A 89 -21.23 -27.24 18.05
N ASP A 90 -21.44 -26.30 17.13
CA ASP A 90 -21.43 -26.53 15.68
C ASP A 90 -20.55 -25.54 14.90
N GLY A 91 -19.89 -24.62 15.60
CA GLY A 91 -19.01 -23.62 15.01
C GLY A 91 -19.75 -22.41 14.42
N SER A 92 -21.09 -22.35 14.53
CA SER A 92 -21.89 -21.28 13.94
C SER A 92 -21.68 -19.95 14.65
N LYS A 93 -21.58 -19.95 15.98
CA LYS A 93 -21.44 -18.73 16.78
C LYS A 93 -20.11 -18.05 16.52
N PHE A 94 -19.03 -18.82 16.56
CA PHE A 94 -17.71 -18.28 16.29
C PHE A 94 -17.62 -17.78 14.84
N ARG A 95 -18.12 -18.56 13.88
CA ARG A 95 -18.11 -18.18 12.45
C ARG A 95 -18.96 -16.95 12.15
N GLU A 96 -20.06 -16.74 12.87
CA GLU A 96 -20.96 -15.61 12.66
C GLU A 96 -20.26 -14.26 12.83
N ILE A 97 -19.35 -14.17 13.80
CA ILE A 97 -18.59 -12.94 14.07
C ILE A 97 -17.25 -12.95 13.35
N TYR A 98 -16.48 -14.03 13.51
CA TYR A 98 -15.09 -14.06 13.08
C TYR A 98 -14.96 -13.97 11.56
N LEU A 99 -15.80 -14.69 10.82
CA LEU A 99 -15.68 -14.79 9.36
C LEU A 99 -15.92 -13.43 8.68
N PRO A 100 -17.01 -12.69 8.98
CA PRO A 100 -17.19 -11.37 8.40
C PRO A 100 -16.14 -10.35 8.80
N TRP A 101 -15.84 -10.29 10.10
CA TRP A 101 -14.83 -9.38 10.63
C TRP A 101 -13.46 -9.58 9.97
N THR A 102 -13.04 -10.84 9.84
CA THR A 102 -11.74 -11.22 9.26
C THR A 102 -11.61 -10.74 7.81
N ILE A 103 -12.63 -11.02 6.98
CA ILE A 103 -12.61 -10.59 5.58
C ILE A 103 -12.70 -9.08 5.48
N GLN A 104 -13.59 -8.42 6.22
CA GLN A 104 -13.73 -6.98 6.17
C GLN A 104 -12.43 -6.27 6.57
N LYS A 105 -11.79 -6.69 7.68
CA LYS A 105 -10.49 -6.17 8.12
C LYS A 105 -9.42 -6.35 7.03
N TYR A 106 -9.40 -7.51 6.37
CA TYR A 106 -8.46 -7.78 5.29
C TYR A 106 -8.69 -6.90 4.05
N LEU A 107 -9.96 -6.72 3.64
CA LEU A 107 -10.32 -5.87 2.49
C LEU A 107 -10.03 -4.39 2.75
N ILE A 108 -10.25 -3.90 3.97
CA ILE A 108 -9.91 -2.52 4.36
C ILE A 108 -8.40 -2.28 4.29
N ALA A 109 -7.59 -3.26 4.71
CA ALA A 109 -6.14 -3.16 4.66
C ALA A 109 -5.57 -3.30 3.23
N ASN A 110 -6.34 -3.85 2.28
CA ASN A 110 -5.91 -4.14 0.92
C ASN A 110 -7.00 -3.71 -0.10
N PRO A 111 -7.30 -2.40 -0.21
CA PRO A 111 -8.40 -1.92 -1.05
C PRO A 111 -8.18 -2.21 -2.54
N ASP A 112 -6.93 -2.34 -2.98
CA ASP A 112 -6.50 -2.72 -4.33
C ASP A 112 -7.03 -4.09 -4.76
N LEU A 113 -7.27 -5.01 -3.82
CA LEU A 113 -7.87 -6.31 -4.10
C LEU A 113 -9.27 -6.23 -4.68
N MET A 114 -9.99 -5.13 -4.48
CA MET A 114 -11.39 -5.00 -4.87
C MET A 114 -11.62 -3.99 -6.01
N ILE A 115 -10.60 -3.21 -6.39
CA ILE A 115 -10.71 -2.22 -7.47
C ILE A 115 -11.09 -2.91 -8.79
N ASN A 116 -12.30 -2.64 -9.27
CA ASN A 116 -12.89 -3.21 -10.48
C ASN A 116 -12.96 -4.75 -10.50
N LYS A 117 -12.89 -5.43 -9.35
CA LYS A 117 -12.89 -6.89 -9.29
C LYS A 117 -14.28 -7.51 -9.25
N LYS A 118 -14.45 -8.58 -10.03
CA LYS A 118 -15.67 -9.38 -10.07
C LYS A 118 -15.57 -10.57 -9.13
N VAL A 119 -16.60 -10.78 -8.31
CA VAL A 119 -16.62 -11.83 -7.29
C VAL A 119 -17.63 -12.91 -7.65
N GLY A 120 -17.17 -14.15 -7.70
CA GLY A 120 -17.95 -15.34 -8.03
C GLY A 120 -18.22 -16.20 -6.79
N PHE A 121 -19.48 -16.42 -6.47
CA PHE A 121 -19.93 -17.36 -5.45
C PHE A 121 -20.34 -18.69 -6.09
N PHE A 122 -19.73 -19.81 -5.66
CA PHE A 122 -20.24 -21.13 -6.06
C PHE A 122 -21.67 -21.33 -5.53
N SER A 123 -21.95 -20.86 -4.32
CA SER A 123 -23.31 -20.65 -3.79
C SER A 123 -23.33 -19.47 -2.82
N GLY A 124 -24.03 -18.41 -3.17
CA GLY A 124 -24.29 -17.26 -2.29
C GLY A 124 -25.24 -17.60 -1.15
N ILE A 125 -26.11 -18.60 -1.32
CA ILE A 125 -27.02 -19.10 -0.26
C ILE A 125 -26.22 -19.80 0.86
N ILE A 126 -25.20 -20.58 0.51
CA ILE A 126 -24.35 -21.22 1.53
C ILE A 126 -23.40 -20.20 2.16
N GLN A 127 -22.89 -19.26 1.38
CA GLN A 127 -21.92 -18.24 1.81
C GLN A 127 -22.55 -16.87 2.09
N THR A 128 -23.79 -16.81 2.61
CA THR A 128 -24.52 -15.54 2.75
C THR A 128 -23.80 -14.51 3.63
N ARG A 129 -23.06 -14.97 4.65
CA ARG A 129 -22.24 -14.10 5.52
C ARG A 129 -21.21 -13.30 4.71
N LEU A 130 -20.51 -13.97 3.80
CA LEU A 130 -19.52 -13.34 2.91
C LEU A 130 -20.18 -12.60 1.75
N LEU A 131 -21.32 -13.09 1.25
CA LEU A 131 -22.11 -12.42 0.22
C LEU A 131 -22.44 -10.97 0.61
N ASN A 132 -22.84 -10.75 1.87
CA ASN A 132 -23.16 -9.43 2.38
C ASN A 132 -21.97 -8.47 2.32
N ILE A 133 -20.77 -8.96 2.65
CA ILE A 133 -19.56 -8.16 2.66
C ILE A 133 -19.17 -7.82 1.22
N PHE A 134 -19.05 -8.83 0.36
CA PHE A 134 -18.59 -8.63 -1.01
C PHE A 134 -19.55 -7.80 -1.88
N GLU A 135 -20.84 -7.73 -1.54
CA GLU A 135 -21.79 -6.82 -2.22
C GLU A 135 -21.37 -5.34 -2.08
N GLU A 136 -20.70 -4.96 -0.98
CA GLU A 136 -20.25 -3.58 -0.73
C GLU A 136 -18.97 -3.23 -1.51
N TYR A 137 -18.12 -4.23 -1.81
CA TYR A 137 -16.78 -4.01 -2.38
C TYR A 137 -16.63 -4.45 -3.84
N ALA A 138 -17.44 -5.40 -4.33
CA ALA A 138 -17.29 -5.97 -5.67
C ALA A 138 -17.82 -5.02 -6.76
N SER A 139 -17.12 -4.96 -7.90
CA SER A 139 -17.64 -4.25 -9.08
C SER A 139 -18.82 -4.99 -9.71
N GLU A 140 -18.78 -6.33 -9.66
CA GLU A 140 -19.85 -7.22 -10.09
C GLU A 140 -19.85 -8.46 -9.20
N LEU A 141 -21.02 -8.81 -8.65
CA LEU A 141 -21.20 -10.01 -7.85
C LEU A 141 -22.03 -11.03 -8.63
N ILE A 142 -21.49 -12.24 -8.78
CA ILE A 142 -22.10 -13.33 -9.54
C ILE A 142 -22.22 -14.55 -8.66
N SER A 143 -23.39 -15.17 -8.58
CA SER A 143 -23.60 -16.44 -7.88
C SER A 143 -24.08 -17.54 -8.82
N CYS A 144 -23.55 -18.75 -8.61
CA CYS A 144 -23.93 -19.97 -9.32
C CYS A 144 -24.94 -20.83 -8.56
N ASP A 145 -25.71 -20.26 -7.62
CA ASP A 145 -26.71 -21.01 -6.83
C ASP A 145 -27.63 -21.93 -7.68
N PRO A 146 -28.21 -21.49 -8.83
CA PRO A 146 -29.06 -22.37 -9.63
C PRO A 146 -28.30 -23.59 -10.19
N TYR A 147 -27.04 -23.40 -10.56
CA TYR A 147 -26.21 -24.46 -11.11
C TYR A 147 -25.72 -25.41 -10.02
N PHE A 148 -25.21 -24.86 -8.92
CA PHE A 148 -24.69 -25.65 -7.81
C PHE A 148 -25.80 -26.46 -7.13
N LEU A 149 -26.94 -25.83 -6.79
CA LEU A 149 -28.01 -26.45 -6.01
C LEU A 149 -28.94 -27.32 -6.86
N MET A 150 -29.22 -26.92 -8.11
CA MET A 150 -30.23 -27.59 -8.95
C MET A 150 -29.68 -28.14 -10.28
N GLY A 151 -28.44 -27.84 -10.65
CA GLY A 151 -27.88 -28.21 -11.95
C GLY A 151 -28.37 -27.35 -13.13
N ILE A 152 -29.09 -26.26 -12.85
CA ILE A 152 -29.62 -25.37 -13.88
C ILE A 152 -28.49 -24.42 -14.32
N PRO A 153 -28.07 -24.39 -15.60
CA PRO A 153 -26.93 -23.58 -16.05
C PRO A 153 -27.30 -22.09 -16.13
N ARG A 154 -27.52 -21.46 -14.98
CA ARG A 154 -27.83 -20.04 -14.82
C ARG A 154 -27.05 -19.46 -13.65
N THR A 155 -26.74 -18.17 -13.77
CA THR A 155 -26.14 -17.36 -12.73
C THR A 155 -27.13 -16.33 -12.22
N LEU A 156 -26.87 -15.83 -11.01
CA LEU A 156 -27.58 -14.75 -10.34
C LEU A 156 -26.63 -13.58 -10.18
N SER A 157 -27.10 -12.35 -10.36
CA SER A 157 -26.28 -11.13 -10.27
C SER A 157 -26.71 -10.29 -9.07
N GLY A 158 -25.79 -10.07 -8.14
CA GLY A 158 -25.99 -9.32 -6.90
C GLY A 158 -26.84 -10.04 -5.85
N LYS A 159 -26.70 -9.61 -4.59
CA LYS A 159 -27.35 -10.19 -3.41
C LYS A 159 -28.87 -10.36 -3.55
N LYS A 160 -29.58 -9.34 -4.05
CA LYS A 160 -31.05 -9.38 -4.19
C LYS A 160 -31.56 -10.51 -5.08
N SER A 161 -30.77 -10.93 -6.07
CA SER A 161 -31.15 -12.04 -6.94
C SER A 161 -30.95 -13.41 -6.27
N VAL A 162 -29.91 -13.54 -5.45
CA VAL A 162 -29.65 -14.71 -4.60
C VAL A 162 -30.77 -14.90 -3.58
N GLU A 163 -31.18 -13.83 -2.89
CA GLU A 163 -32.27 -13.87 -1.91
C GLU A 163 -33.60 -14.30 -2.54
N ARG A 164 -33.97 -13.70 -3.68
CA ARG A 164 -35.18 -14.09 -4.42
C ARG A 164 -35.17 -15.57 -4.81
N PHE A 165 -34.04 -16.04 -5.34
CA PHE A 165 -33.90 -17.45 -5.71
C PHE A 165 -34.05 -18.37 -4.50
N PHE A 166 -33.41 -18.03 -3.37
CA PHE A 166 -33.57 -18.78 -2.12
C PHE A 166 -35.04 -18.91 -1.72
N PHE A 167 -35.80 -17.81 -1.71
CA PHE A 167 -37.21 -17.85 -1.32
C PHE A 167 -38.07 -18.73 -2.24
N THR A 168 -37.71 -18.85 -3.52
CA THR A 168 -38.35 -19.77 -4.47
C THR A 168 -38.09 -21.23 -4.14
N ILE A 169 -36.87 -21.57 -3.69
CA ILE A 169 -36.44 -22.98 -3.51
C ILE A 169 -36.35 -23.42 -2.03
N LYS A 170 -36.66 -22.55 -1.07
CA LYS A 170 -36.46 -22.80 0.37
C LYS A 170 -37.12 -24.10 0.86
N GLU A 171 -38.35 -24.39 0.43
CA GLU A 171 -39.10 -25.58 0.87
C GLU A 171 -38.43 -26.86 0.34
N PHE A 172 -37.92 -26.79 -0.88
CA PHE A 172 -37.14 -27.87 -1.48
C PHE A 172 -35.82 -28.07 -0.73
N LEU A 173 -35.09 -26.99 -0.42
CA LEU A 173 -33.81 -27.07 0.31
C LEU A 173 -33.99 -27.68 1.71
N LEU A 174 -35.00 -27.23 2.47
CA LEU A 174 -35.25 -27.68 3.84
C LEU A 174 -35.74 -29.13 3.94
N LYS A 175 -36.29 -29.68 2.85
CA LYS A 175 -36.79 -31.07 2.77
C LYS A 175 -35.84 -32.01 2.02
N SER A 176 -34.77 -31.49 1.41
CA SER A 176 -33.87 -32.30 0.61
C SER A 176 -32.95 -33.15 1.47
N LYS A 177 -32.73 -34.41 1.07
CA LYS A 177 -31.72 -35.27 1.72
C LYS A 177 -30.31 -34.78 1.35
N LEU A 178 -29.39 -34.82 2.31
CA LEU A 178 -28.00 -34.38 2.12
C LEU A 178 -27.28 -35.14 0.99
N GLU A 179 -27.66 -36.39 0.76
CA GLU A 179 -27.15 -37.28 -0.30
C GLU A 179 -27.43 -36.78 -1.73
N ARG A 180 -28.37 -35.84 -1.91
CA ARG A 180 -28.79 -35.37 -3.25
C ARG A 180 -27.83 -34.35 -3.88
N TYR A 181 -26.92 -33.79 -3.10
CA TYR A 181 -25.91 -32.83 -3.58
C TYR A 181 -24.73 -33.58 -4.22
N LYS A 182 -24.94 -34.10 -5.42
CA LYS A 182 -23.90 -34.71 -6.25
C LYS A 182 -22.84 -33.67 -6.65
N GLU A 183 -21.63 -34.15 -6.93
CA GLU A 183 -20.55 -33.35 -7.48
C GLU A 183 -21.01 -32.58 -8.74
N LYS A 184 -20.60 -31.31 -8.85
CA LYS A 184 -20.92 -30.41 -9.97
C LYS A 184 -19.68 -30.03 -10.75
N ASP A 185 -19.77 -30.04 -12.07
CA ASP A 185 -18.64 -29.75 -12.95
C ASP A 185 -18.49 -28.24 -13.21
N PHE A 186 -17.50 -27.62 -12.57
CA PHE A 186 -17.10 -26.22 -12.75
C PHE A 186 -15.79 -26.10 -13.54
N THR A 187 -15.44 -27.10 -14.36
CA THR A 187 -14.28 -27.00 -15.25
C THR A 187 -14.48 -25.91 -16.30
N LYS A 188 -13.39 -25.29 -16.76
CA LYS A 188 -13.37 -24.25 -17.80
C LYS A 188 -14.19 -24.67 -19.02
N ASN A 189 -13.97 -25.89 -19.53
CA ASN A 189 -14.68 -26.39 -20.71
C ASN A 189 -16.20 -26.45 -20.47
N LYS A 190 -16.63 -26.85 -19.27
CA LYS A 190 -18.04 -26.91 -18.90
C LYS A 190 -18.65 -25.53 -18.72
N LEU A 191 -17.94 -24.61 -18.07
CA LEU A 191 -18.42 -23.25 -17.80
C LEU A 191 -18.51 -22.41 -19.08
N LEU A 192 -17.51 -22.52 -19.97
CA LEU A 192 -17.52 -21.80 -21.24
C LEU A 192 -18.57 -22.34 -22.23
N LYS A 193 -19.02 -23.59 -22.07
CA LYS A 193 -20.11 -24.17 -22.88
C LYS A 193 -21.42 -23.41 -22.74
N TYR A 194 -21.69 -22.81 -21.57
CA TYR A 194 -22.94 -22.08 -21.31
C TYR A 194 -22.66 -20.59 -21.14
N LYS A 195 -23.21 -19.75 -22.02
CA LYS A 195 -23.03 -18.28 -22.01
C LYS A 195 -23.39 -17.63 -20.65
N SER A 196 -24.32 -18.23 -19.90
CA SER A 196 -24.65 -17.81 -18.54
C SER A 196 -23.52 -18.08 -17.55
N LEU A 197 -22.93 -19.29 -17.59
CA LEU A 197 -21.87 -19.72 -16.68
C LEU A 197 -20.50 -19.13 -17.03
N SER A 198 -20.28 -18.72 -18.28
CA SER A 198 -19.04 -18.03 -18.68
C SER A 198 -18.83 -16.73 -17.91
N LYS A 199 -19.91 -16.05 -17.51
CA LYS A 199 -19.82 -14.87 -16.63
C LYS A 199 -19.15 -15.18 -15.29
N PHE A 200 -19.47 -16.33 -14.70
CA PHE A 200 -18.83 -16.80 -13.46
C PHE A 200 -17.37 -17.19 -13.67
N TYR A 201 -17.03 -17.84 -14.80
CA TYR A 201 -15.64 -18.14 -15.13
C TYR A 201 -14.78 -16.86 -15.28
N ASN A 202 -15.39 -15.74 -15.68
CA ASN A 202 -14.72 -14.45 -15.81
C ASN A 202 -14.57 -13.66 -14.50
N CYS A 203 -14.95 -14.23 -13.34
CA CYS A 203 -14.67 -13.62 -12.04
C CYS A 203 -13.17 -13.64 -11.71
N ASP A 204 -12.72 -12.63 -10.98
CA ASP A 204 -11.33 -12.49 -10.49
C ASP A 204 -11.12 -13.20 -9.15
N ILE A 205 -12.17 -13.17 -8.32
CA ILE A 205 -12.18 -13.71 -6.96
C ILE A 205 -13.31 -14.71 -6.84
N TYR A 206 -13.05 -15.89 -6.28
CA TYR A 206 -14.08 -16.87 -5.95
C TYR A 206 -14.27 -17.02 -4.46
N VAL A 207 -15.51 -17.24 -4.03
CA VAL A 207 -15.86 -17.47 -2.63
C VAL A 207 -16.50 -18.84 -2.47
N SER A 208 -15.99 -19.63 -1.53
CA SER A 208 -16.45 -20.98 -1.22
C SER A 208 -16.18 -21.36 0.24
N ASN A 209 -16.62 -22.57 0.65
CA ASN A 209 -16.09 -23.25 1.83
C ASN A 209 -15.48 -24.60 1.46
N CYS A 210 -14.72 -25.19 2.38
CA CYS A 210 -14.12 -26.53 2.17
C CYS A 210 -15.16 -27.58 1.74
N ALA A 211 -16.31 -27.64 2.42
CA ALA A 211 -17.34 -28.65 2.15
C ALA A 211 -17.96 -28.52 0.76
N GLN A 212 -18.13 -27.29 0.26
CA GLN A 212 -18.59 -27.01 -1.09
C GLN A 212 -17.52 -27.35 -2.12
N LEU A 213 -16.24 -27.07 -1.83
CA LEU A 213 -15.14 -27.40 -2.72
C LEU A 213 -15.07 -28.91 -2.99
N GLU A 214 -15.32 -29.76 -2.00
CA GLU A 214 -15.35 -31.22 -2.18
C GLU A 214 -16.45 -31.70 -3.15
N ARG A 215 -17.44 -30.86 -3.45
CA ARG A 215 -18.59 -31.18 -4.32
C ARG A 215 -18.57 -30.43 -5.64
N VAL A 216 -17.47 -29.75 -5.97
CA VAL A 216 -17.29 -29.16 -7.29
C VAL A 216 -16.07 -29.80 -7.93
N LYS A 217 -16.05 -29.94 -9.25
CA LYS A 217 -14.84 -30.21 -10.01
C LYS A 217 -14.34 -28.88 -10.59
N ILE A 218 -13.08 -28.54 -10.37
CA ILE A 218 -12.49 -27.28 -10.83
C ILE A 218 -11.18 -27.57 -11.56
N ASP A 219 -10.90 -26.78 -12.60
CA ASP A 219 -9.62 -26.76 -13.31
C ASP A 219 -9.34 -25.33 -13.83
N GLN A 220 -8.08 -25.06 -14.18
CA GLN A 220 -7.66 -23.85 -14.90
C GLN A 220 -8.22 -22.52 -14.35
N LEU A 221 -8.12 -22.32 -13.04
CA LEU A 221 -8.42 -21.05 -12.36
C LEU A 221 -7.16 -20.17 -12.26
N SER A 222 -6.30 -20.22 -13.27
CA SER A 222 -5.02 -19.51 -13.33
C SER A 222 -5.17 -18.00 -13.15
N GLY A 223 -4.36 -17.43 -12.24
CA GLY A 223 -4.34 -15.98 -11.99
C GLY A 223 -5.46 -15.46 -11.08
N LYS A 224 -6.29 -16.35 -10.53
CA LYS A 224 -7.47 -15.97 -9.74
C LYS A 224 -7.23 -16.14 -8.25
N THR A 225 -8.01 -15.40 -7.46
CA THR A 225 -7.99 -15.48 -5.99
C THR A 225 -9.13 -16.36 -5.48
N MET A 226 -8.87 -17.18 -4.47
CA MET A 226 -9.88 -17.98 -3.76
C MET A 226 -10.04 -17.50 -2.32
N VAL A 227 -11.27 -17.26 -1.89
CA VAL A 227 -11.64 -16.93 -0.51
C VAL A 227 -12.34 -18.14 0.10
N LEU A 228 -11.80 -18.62 1.21
CA LEU A 228 -12.34 -19.79 1.93
C LEU A 228 -12.59 -19.49 3.39
N ASP A 229 -13.61 -20.14 3.94
CA ASP A 229 -13.87 -20.17 5.38
C ASP A 229 -12.70 -20.82 6.15
N ARG A 230 -12.16 -21.92 5.63
CA ARG A 230 -11.00 -22.63 6.16
C ARG A 230 -10.11 -23.10 5.01
N LEU A 231 -8.82 -23.29 5.27
CA LEU A 231 -7.92 -23.97 4.35
C LEU A 231 -7.40 -25.24 5.00
N ASP A 232 -7.60 -26.37 4.31
CA ASP A 232 -6.94 -27.63 4.66
C ASP A 232 -5.87 -28.02 3.65
N SER A 233 -4.96 -28.88 4.08
CA SER A 233 -3.85 -29.40 3.28
C SER A 233 -4.28 -29.99 1.93
N LYS A 234 -5.42 -30.70 1.88
CA LYS A 234 -5.99 -31.29 0.66
C LYS A 234 -6.46 -30.22 -0.34
N ASN A 235 -7.28 -29.26 0.10
CA ASN A 235 -7.79 -28.19 -0.74
C ASN A 235 -6.68 -27.22 -1.15
N LYS A 236 -5.65 -27.01 -0.31
CA LYS A 236 -4.45 -26.24 -0.67
C LYS A 236 -3.80 -26.80 -1.93
N LYS A 237 -3.41 -28.08 -1.92
CA LYS A 237 -2.79 -28.76 -3.07
C LYS A 237 -3.69 -28.74 -4.29
N ARG A 238 -4.99 -28.94 -4.09
CA ARG A 238 -5.96 -28.97 -5.18
C ARG A 238 -6.13 -27.61 -5.87
N LEU A 239 -6.15 -26.51 -5.10
CA LEU A 239 -6.27 -25.16 -5.64
C LEU A 239 -4.96 -24.71 -6.30
N GLU A 240 -3.81 -25.12 -5.76
CA GLU A 240 -2.49 -24.95 -6.38
C GLU A 240 -2.45 -25.61 -7.76
N LEU A 241 -2.87 -26.87 -7.87
CA LEU A 241 -2.97 -27.59 -9.15
C LEU A 241 -3.97 -26.96 -10.13
N ALA A 242 -5.00 -26.28 -9.60
CA ALA A 242 -5.95 -25.53 -10.43
C ALA A 242 -5.39 -24.18 -10.92
N GLY A 243 -4.20 -23.75 -10.47
CA GLY A 243 -3.55 -22.50 -10.86
C GLY A 243 -3.97 -21.27 -10.06
N ILE A 244 -4.65 -21.43 -8.93
CA ILE A 244 -4.98 -20.31 -8.03
C ILE A 244 -3.69 -19.65 -7.56
N THR A 245 -3.59 -18.34 -7.68
CA THR A 245 -2.39 -17.58 -7.28
C THR A 245 -2.42 -17.18 -5.81
N ARG A 246 -3.63 -16.92 -5.28
CA ARG A 246 -3.83 -16.47 -3.90
C ARG A 246 -5.02 -17.18 -3.26
N ILE A 247 -4.83 -17.67 -2.04
CA ILE A 247 -5.91 -18.10 -1.14
C ILE A 247 -5.98 -17.14 0.05
N ILE A 248 -7.14 -16.54 0.26
CA ILE A 248 -7.50 -15.82 1.48
C ILE A 248 -8.33 -16.79 2.33
N SER A 249 -7.72 -17.34 3.37
CA SER A 249 -8.38 -18.27 4.29
C SER A 249 -8.75 -17.57 5.60
N CYS A 250 -9.99 -17.79 6.02
CA CYS A 250 -10.51 -17.28 7.29
C CYS A 250 -10.30 -18.28 8.43
N THR A 251 -9.34 -19.20 8.29
CA THR A 251 -8.86 -19.94 9.47
C THR A 251 -8.28 -18.89 10.46
N PRO A 252 -8.31 -19.10 11.78
CA PRO A 252 -7.56 -18.28 12.73
C PRO A 252 -6.09 -18.70 12.87
N ALA A 253 -5.19 -17.74 13.00
CA ALA A 253 -3.71 -17.93 12.98
C ALA A 253 -3.15 -19.07 13.82
N PRO A 254 -3.57 -19.25 15.07
CA PRO A 254 -3.08 -20.35 15.90
C PRO A 254 -3.41 -21.75 15.36
N PHE A 255 -4.38 -21.88 14.44
CA PHE A 255 -4.91 -23.17 14.01
C PHE A 255 -4.58 -23.54 12.55
N TYR A 256 -3.75 -22.75 11.84
CA TYR A 256 -3.45 -22.99 10.42
C TYR A 256 -2.81 -24.34 10.12
N GLN A 257 -1.98 -24.84 11.03
CA GLN A 257 -1.25 -26.08 10.85
C GLN A 257 -2.07 -27.30 11.31
N GLU A 258 -3.23 -27.07 11.91
CA GLU A 258 -3.98 -28.09 12.63
C GLU A 258 -5.17 -28.64 11.83
N ASP A 259 -5.43 -28.17 10.61
CA ASP A 259 -6.56 -28.60 9.76
C ASP A 259 -7.93 -28.61 10.50
N LEU A 260 -8.11 -27.79 11.55
CA LEU A 260 -9.30 -27.81 12.41
C LEU A 260 -10.48 -27.09 11.79
N ASN A 261 -11.68 -27.66 11.91
CA ASN A 261 -12.91 -26.99 11.51
C ASN A 261 -13.44 -26.05 12.62
N TYR A 262 -14.36 -25.16 12.25
CA TYR A 262 -14.91 -24.17 13.19
C TYR A 262 -15.68 -24.76 14.36
N ALA A 263 -16.27 -25.95 14.24
CA ALA A 263 -16.94 -26.59 15.38
C ALA A 263 -15.92 -27.02 16.43
N VAL A 264 -14.75 -27.49 16.01
CA VAL A 264 -13.65 -27.81 16.93
C VAL A 264 -13.01 -26.55 17.52
N ILE A 265 -12.83 -25.50 16.71
CA ILE A 265 -12.32 -24.21 17.21
C ILE A 265 -13.27 -23.64 18.27
N GLU A 266 -14.58 -23.65 18.00
CA GLU A 266 -15.60 -23.24 18.97
C GLU A 266 -15.58 -24.11 20.22
N ALA A 267 -15.37 -25.42 20.09
CA ALA A 267 -15.24 -26.33 21.24
C ALA A 267 -14.03 -25.99 22.13
N ILE A 268 -12.88 -25.67 21.54
CA ILE A 268 -11.67 -25.24 22.25
C ILE A 268 -11.96 -23.98 23.06
N PHE A 269 -12.56 -22.97 22.42
CA PHE A 269 -12.92 -21.72 23.07
C PHE A 269 -13.99 -21.90 24.15
N GLN A 270 -14.96 -22.79 23.94
CA GLN A 270 -16.00 -23.11 24.93
C GLN A 270 -15.38 -23.72 26.19
N ILE A 271 -14.34 -24.54 26.04
CA ILE A 271 -13.58 -25.09 27.17
C ILE A 271 -12.75 -24.01 27.86
N ILE A 272 -12.08 -23.13 27.11
CA ILE A 272 -11.28 -22.01 27.64
C ILE A 272 -12.12 -21.04 28.46
N LYS A 273 -13.37 -20.78 28.02
CA LYS A 273 -14.35 -19.97 28.76
C LYS A 273 -14.62 -20.50 30.17
N ARG A 274 -14.38 -21.81 30.43
CA ARG A 274 -14.65 -22.51 31.71
C ARG A 274 -16.09 -22.33 32.19
N SER A 275 -17.03 -22.14 31.26
CA SER A 275 -18.45 -21.95 31.53
C SER A 275 -19.29 -22.96 30.75
N LYS A 276 -20.40 -23.39 31.35
CA LYS A 276 -21.43 -24.18 30.64
C LYS A 276 -22.32 -23.30 29.76
N LEU A 277 -22.28 -21.98 29.94
CA LEU A 277 -23.01 -21.07 29.08
C LEU A 277 -22.37 -21.02 27.70
N PRO A 278 -23.16 -21.05 26.61
CA PRO A 278 -22.65 -20.89 25.27
C PRO A 278 -21.77 -19.63 25.13
N ILE A 279 -20.82 -19.66 24.20
CA ILE A 279 -20.03 -18.48 23.80
C ILE A 279 -20.94 -17.30 23.45
N SER A 280 -20.62 -16.11 23.96
CA SER A 280 -21.26 -14.82 23.64
C SER A 280 -20.43 -14.02 22.65
N ASN A 281 -20.96 -12.89 22.20
CA ASN A 281 -20.26 -12.03 21.25
C ASN A 281 -19.05 -11.35 21.92
N GLU A 282 -19.19 -10.95 23.17
CA GLU A 282 -18.16 -10.31 23.98
C GLU A 282 -16.95 -11.23 24.18
N ASP A 283 -17.19 -12.52 24.44
CA ASP A 283 -16.12 -13.53 24.53
C ASP A 283 -15.27 -13.55 23.24
N ILE A 284 -15.94 -13.53 22.07
CA ILE A 284 -15.25 -13.60 20.77
C ILE A 284 -14.45 -12.34 20.51
N PHE A 285 -14.97 -11.16 20.86
CA PHE A 285 -14.24 -9.89 20.73
C PHE A 285 -12.97 -9.90 21.57
N GLU A 286 -13.07 -10.33 22.83
CA GLU A 286 -11.91 -10.45 23.73
C GLU A 286 -10.86 -11.42 23.17
N TRP A 287 -11.27 -12.56 22.64
CA TRP A 287 -10.35 -13.58 22.12
C TRP A 287 -9.68 -13.17 20.81
N ILE A 288 -10.36 -12.40 19.96
CA ILE A 288 -9.77 -11.84 18.75
C ILE A 288 -8.52 -11.03 19.09
N ASP A 289 -8.61 -10.18 20.10
CA ASP A 289 -7.49 -9.32 20.53
C ASP A 289 -6.46 -10.11 21.34
N THR A 290 -6.91 -10.91 22.30
CA THR A 290 -6.04 -11.67 23.22
C THR A 290 -5.15 -12.67 22.51
N TYR A 291 -5.68 -13.35 21.48
CA TYR A 291 -4.96 -14.39 20.75
C TYR A 291 -4.51 -13.96 19.35
N ASP A 292 -4.60 -12.66 19.05
CA ASP A 292 -4.23 -12.06 17.76
C ASP A 292 -4.79 -12.83 16.56
N LEU A 293 -6.09 -13.13 16.61
CA LEU A 293 -6.73 -13.96 15.60
C LEU A 293 -6.81 -13.20 14.26
N LYS A 294 -6.03 -13.64 13.27
CA LYS A 294 -5.91 -13.01 11.95
C LYS A 294 -6.29 -13.95 10.80
N PRO A 295 -6.60 -13.42 9.59
CA PRO A 295 -6.73 -14.23 8.38
C PRO A 295 -5.40 -14.83 7.95
N HIS A 296 -5.45 -16.02 7.34
CA HIS A 296 -4.30 -16.63 6.68
C HIS A 296 -4.32 -16.26 5.21
N VAL A 297 -3.21 -15.76 4.69
CA VAL A 297 -3.05 -15.60 3.24
C VAL A 297 -1.97 -16.56 2.77
N VAL A 298 -2.34 -17.38 1.80
CA VAL A 298 -1.39 -18.27 1.10
C VAL A 298 -1.26 -17.77 -0.32
N ASP A 299 -0.11 -17.21 -0.64
CA ASP A 299 0.29 -16.94 -2.01
C ASP A 299 1.07 -18.15 -2.52
N PHE A 300 0.57 -18.81 -3.56
CA PHE A 300 1.36 -19.83 -4.25
C PHE A 300 2.37 -19.09 -5.11
N LYS A 301 3.66 -19.41 -4.93
CA LYS A 301 4.77 -18.79 -5.65
C LYS A 301 4.72 -19.17 -7.13
N ASP A 302 3.84 -18.50 -7.86
CA ASP A 302 4.21 -17.72 -9.01
C ASP A 302 3.76 -16.30 -8.68
N ARG A 303 4.67 -15.48 -8.15
CA ARG A 303 4.61 -14.12 -8.65
C ARG A 303 4.91 -14.28 -10.15
N LEU A 304 3.86 -14.38 -10.97
CA LEU A 304 3.85 -13.54 -12.15
C LEU A 304 4.01 -12.14 -11.57
N GLU A 305 5.26 -11.73 -11.34
CA GLU A 305 5.59 -10.38 -10.95
C GLU A 305 5.19 -9.56 -12.16
N GLU A 306 3.90 -9.22 -12.20
CA GLU A 306 3.43 -8.21 -13.10
C GLU A 306 4.28 -6.99 -12.74
N VAL A 307 5.21 -6.69 -13.63
CA VAL A 307 6.16 -5.62 -13.44
C VAL A 307 5.32 -4.37 -13.37
N LYS A 308 5.22 -3.79 -12.17
CA LYS A 308 4.31 -2.68 -11.90
C LYS A 308 4.75 -1.50 -12.73
N LYS A 309 3.82 -0.79 -13.34
CA LYS A 309 4.16 0.32 -14.22
C LYS A 309 3.82 1.65 -13.58
N PHE A 310 4.79 2.55 -13.55
CA PHE A 310 4.58 3.94 -13.17
C PHE A 310 4.84 4.86 -14.36
N GLY A 311 4.21 6.04 -14.34
CA GLY A 311 4.47 7.09 -15.31
C GLY A 311 4.99 8.33 -14.60
N PHE A 312 5.85 9.09 -15.26
CA PHE A 312 6.39 10.33 -14.69
C PHE A 312 6.39 11.43 -15.74
N ILE A 313 5.96 12.64 -15.36
CA ILE A 313 5.89 13.78 -16.27
C ILE A 313 7.06 14.72 -15.99
N VAL A 314 7.88 14.96 -17.02
CA VAL A 314 8.95 15.95 -17.03
C VAL A 314 8.57 17.16 -17.89
N HIS A 315 9.32 18.24 -17.73
CA HIS A 315 9.27 19.42 -18.59
C HIS A 315 10.68 20.05 -18.65
N PRO A 316 11.00 20.83 -19.69
CA PRO A 316 12.28 21.55 -19.79
C PRO A 316 12.52 22.49 -18.61
N LEU A 317 13.66 22.36 -17.91
CA LEU A 317 14.03 23.28 -16.83
C LEU A 317 14.60 24.61 -17.33
N SER A 318 14.92 24.68 -18.62
CA SER A 318 15.32 25.88 -19.34
C SER A 318 14.89 25.81 -20.80
N THR A 319 14.95 26.93 -21.52
CA THR A 319 14.71 26.98 -22.97
C THR A 319 15.70 26.12 -23.76
N ARG A 320 16.91 25.89 -23.22
CA ARG A 320 17.91 24.99 -23.83
C ARG A 320 17.52 23.53 -23.68
N ASP A 321 16.81 23.17 -22.62
CA ASP A 321 16.42 21.79 -22.35
C ASP A 321 15.29 21.28 -23.27
N LEU A 322 14.55 22.19 -23.91
CA LEU A 322 13.59 21.84 -24.98
C LEU A 322 14.25 21.00 -26.07
N PHE A 323 15.49 21.31 -26.40
CA PHE A 323 16.22 20.69 -27.50
C PHE A 323 16.91 19.37 -27.13
N ARG A 324 16.82 18.93 -25.85
CA ARG A 324 17.21 17.55 -25.47
C ARG A 324 16.24 16.52 -26.04
N HIS A 325 15.01 16.94 -26.34
CA HIS A 325 14.02 16.06 -26.96
C HIS A 325 14.40 15.72 -28.41
N PRO A 326 14.40 14.43 -28.82
CA PRO A 326 14.77 14.00 -30.18
C PRO A 326 14.00 14.74 -31.29
N LEU A 327 12.70 15.01 -31.08
CA LEU A 327 11.87 15.74 -32.04
C LEU A 327 12.27 17.22 -32.26
N LEU A 328 12.96 17.84 -31.30
CA LEU A 328 13.33 19.26 -31.36
C LEU A 328 14.84 19.46 -31.63
N LYS A 329 15.63 18.38 -31.53
CA LYS A 329 17.08 18.37 -31.84
C LYS A 329 17.45 18.97 -33.20
N PRO A 330 16.67 18.78 -34.30
CA PRO A 330 16.97 19.39 -35.61
C PRO A 330 16.89 20.93 -35.63
N ILE A 331 16.20 21.55 -34.66
CA ILE A 331 15.97 23.00 -34.58
C ILE A 331 17.08 23.69 -33.75
N LEU A 332 17.95 22.92 -33.10
CA LEU A 332 19.06 23.39 -32.25
C LEU A 332 19.97 24.47 -32.91
N PRO A 333 20.29 24.44 -34.23
CA PRO A 333 21.10 25.48 -34.87
C PRO A 333 20.46 26.89 -34.85
N PHE A 334 19.13 26.96 -34.72
CA PHE A 334 18.37 28.22 -34.67
C PHE A 334 18.08 28.70 -33.22
N SER A 335 18.53 27.95 -32.20
CA SER A 335 18.19 28.16 -30.78
C SER A 335 18.75 29.44 -30.16
N LYS A 336 19.86 30.00 -30.69
CA LYS A 336 20.50 31.21 -30.12
C LYS A 336 19.63 32.47 -30.21
N LYS A 337 18.57 32.46 -31.03
CA LYS A 337 17.55 33.53 -31.14
C LYS A 337 16.14 32.92 -31.15
N MET A 338 15.78 32.11 -30.15
CA MET A 338 14.40 31.65 -30.04
C MET A 338 13.48 32.86 -29.79
N ASN A 339 12.69 33.21 -30.81
CA ASN A 339 11.72 34.30 -30.73
C ASN A 339 10.61 33.91 -29.71
N PRO A 340 10.16 34.81 -28.82
CA PRO A 340 9.04 34.57 -27.89
C PRO A 340 7.79 33.96 -28.56
N LEU A 341 7.54 34.27 -29.84
CA LEU A 341 6.47 33.67 -30.64
C LEU A 341 6.66 32.16 -30.85
N ILE A 342 7.88 31.72 -31.17
CA ILE A 342 8.21 30.30 -31.39
C ILE A 342 8.12 29.54 -30.07
N GLU A 343 8.60 30.11 -28.97
CA GLU A 343 8.47 29.53 -27.63
C GLU A 343 6.99 29.30 -27.30
N LYS A 344 6.14 30.32 -27.52
CA LYS A 344 4.69 30.21 -27.29
C LYS A 344 4.03 29.15 -28.19
N MET A 345 4.41 29.05 -29.46
CA MET A 345 3.86 28.02 -30.35
C MET A 345 4.23 26.60 -29.93
N ILE A 346 5.49 26.36 -29.52
CA ILE A 346 5.93 25.05 -29.04
C ILE A 346 5.16 24.65 -27.77
N THR A 347 4.86 25.61 -26.89
CA THR A 347 4.04 25.34 -25.69
C THR A 347 2.59 24.94 -25.99
N LEU A 348 2.09 25.05 -27.22
CA LEU A 348 0.74 24.56 -27.58
C LEU A 348 0.71 23.07 -27.89
N ALA A 349 1.87 22.45 -28.13
CA ALA A 349 1.96 21.03 -28.46
C ALA A 349 1.41 20.14 -27.32
N PRO A 350 0.77 19.00 -27.65
CA PRO A 350 0.33 18.05 -26.64
C PRO A 350 1.54 17.40 -25.95
N GLY A 351 1.34 16.95 -24.71
CA GLY A 351 2.35 16.13 -24.05
C GLY A 351 2.52 14.77 -24.72
N VAL A 352 3.76 14.28 -24.79
CA VAL A 352 4.11 13.04 -25.50
C VAL A 352 4.93 12.10 -24.64
N LYS A 353 4.99 10.83 -25.02
CA LYS A 353 5.94 9.87 -24.44
C LYS A 353 7.36 10.30 -24.84
N TYR A 354 8.22 10.48 -23.86
CA TYR A 354 9.61 10.89 -24.03
C TYR A 354 10.58 9.72 -23.98
N GLY A 355 10.35 8.77 -23.08
CA GLY A 355 11.21 7.61 -22.91
C GLY A 355 10.67 6.62 -21.90
N GLU A 356 11.53 5.70 -21.48
CA GLU A 356 11.21 4.62 -20.56
C GLU A 356 12.34 4.43 -19.54
N ILE A 357 11.94 3.93 -18.37
CA ILE A 357 12.83 3.39 -17.36
C ILE A 357 12.61 1.88 -17.38
N GLY A 358 13.70 1.14 -17.63
CA GLY A 358 13.73 -0.31 -17.64
C GLY A 358 13.37 -0.93 -16.28
N GLU A 359 13.59 -2.23 -16.16
CA GLU A 359 13.22 -2.96 -14.95
C GLU A 359 14.03 -2.47 -13.74
N ILE A 360 13.32 -1.91 -12.76
CA ILE A 360 13.82 -1.61 -11.44
C ILE A 360 13.60 -2.86 -10.60
N ILE A 361 14.67 -3.41 -10.02
CA ILE A 361 14.62 -4.61 -9.20
C ILE A 361 15.03 -4.22 -7.78
N SER A 362 14.09 -4.31 -6.86
CA SER A 362 14.33 -4.04 -5.44
C SER A 362 15.05 -5.20 -4.75
N PRO A 363 15.82 -4.96 -3.66
CA PRO A 363 16.42 -6.03 -2.85
C PRO A 363 15.41 -7.06 -2.31
N ASN A 364 14.14 -6.69 -2.14
CA ASN A 364 13.07 -7.61 -1.71
C ASN A 364 12.42 -8.40 -2.85
N GLY A 365 12.98 -8.31 -4.06
CA GLY A 365 12.51 -8.97 -5.27
C GLY A 365 11.46 -8.20 -6.06
N SER A 366 10.77 -7.22 -5.48
CA SER A 366 9.73 -6.46 -6.19
C SER A 366 10.27 -5.74 -7.43
N LYS A 367 9.47 -5.73 -8.52
CA LYS A 367 9.83 -5.15 -9.81
C LYS A 367 8.89 -4.04 -10.26
N ALA A 368 9.46 -2.99 -10.85
CA ALA A 368 8.72 -1.91 -11.50
C ALA A 368 9.38 -1.48 -12.83
N LYS A 369 8.60 -0.87 -13.73
CA LYS A 369 9.05 -0.22 -14.98
C LYS A 369 8.38 1.13 -15.14
N GLY A 370 9.07 2.08 -15.76
CA GLY A 370 8.61 3.46 -15.89
C GLY A 370 8.37 3.89 -17.33
N ILE A 371 7.39 4.77 -17.56
CA ILE A 371 7.27 5.55 -18.79
C ILE A 371 7.45 7.03 -18.45
N ILE A 372 8.35 7.71 -19.14
CA ILE A 372 8.56 9.15 -19.01
C ILE A 372 7.74 9.86 -20.08
N TYR A 373 6.93 10.82 -19.66
CA TYR A 373 6.19 11.73 -20.51
C TYR A 373 6.79 13.12 -20.41
N THR A 374 6.76 13.90 -21.48
CA THR A 374 7.21 15.30 -21.47
C THR A 374 6.08 16.25 -21.83
N LEU A 375 6.13 17.41 -21.21
CA LEU A 375 5.49 18.65 -21.66
C LEU A 375 6.52 19.52 -22.41
N PHE A 376 6.03 20.50 -23.16
CA PHE A 376 6.89 21.42 -23.96
C PHE A 376 6.84 22.86 -23.42
N GLU A 377 6.16 23.06 -22.30
CA GLU A 377 6.06 24.32 -21.60
C GLU A 377 7.37 24.67 -20.89
N THR A 378 7.82 25.91 -21.04
CA THR A 378 8.99 26.43 -20.31
C THR A 378 8.60 26.86 -18.89
N PRO A 379 9.57 26.97 -17.95
CA PRO A 379 9.27 27.40 -16.58
C PRO A 379 8.57 28.76 -16.53
N LYS A 380 8.98 29.69 -17.40
CA LYS A 380 8.35 31.00 -17.55
C LYS A 380 6.88 30.86 -17.90
N MET A 381 6.57 30.06 -18.92
CA MET A 381 5.19 29.84 -19.35
C MET A 381 4.34 29.13 -18.30
N LEU A 382 4.88 28.14 -17.59
CA LEU A 382 4.15 27.45 -16.51
C LEU A 382 3.79 28.38 -15.35
N LEU A 383 4.63 29.38 -15.05
CA LEU A 383 4.39 30.35 -13.98
C LEU A 383 3.46 31.50 -14.39
N THR A 384 3.46 31.90 -15.67
CA THR A 384 2.69 33.05 -16.15
C THR A 384 1.37 32.71 -16.83
N SER A 385 1.13 31.44 -17.17
CA SER A 385 -0.08 31.03 -17.88
C SER A 385 -1.21 30.69 -16.91
N GLU A 386 -2.45 30.83 -17.39
CA GLU A 386 -3.62 30.25 -16.72
C GLU A 386 -3.41 28.74 -16.49
N PRO A 387 -3.76 28.18 -15.32
CA PRO A 387 -3.52 26.77 -15.02
C PRO A 387 -4.34 25.78 -15.87
N GLU A 388 -5.53 26.18 -16.34
CA GLU A 388 -6.50 25.27 -16.96
C GLU A 388 -6.00 24.53 -18.22
N PRO A 389 -5.32 25.19 -19.20
CA PRO A 389 -4.79 24.49 -20.37
C PRO A 389 -3.73 23.45 -19.98
N ILE A 390 -2.92 23.72 -18.96
CA ILE A 390 -1.89 22.81 -18.45
C ILE A 390 -2.56 21.60 -17.80
N TYR A 391 -3.60 21.81 -16.97
CA TYR A 391 -4.36 20.70 -16.39
C TYR A 391 -4.96 19.78 -17.45
N LYS A 392 -5.55 20.33 -18.51
CA LYS A 392 -6.11 19.54 -19.62
C LYS A 392 -5.05 18.62 -20.24
N LYS A 393 -3.82 19.13 -20.44
CA LYS A 393 -2.70 18.33 -20.96
C LYS A 393 -2.22 17.26 -19.99
N LEU A 394 -2.06 17.60 -18.71
CA LEU A 394 -1.66 16.64 -17.67
C LEU A 394 -2.69 15.50 -17.55
N ILE A 395 -3.98 15.81 -17.57
CA ILE A 395 -5.06 14.82 -17.54
C ILE A 395 -5.05 13.96 -18.81
N ALA A 396 -4.79 14.55 -19.99
CA ALA A 396 -4.67 13.80 -21.25
C ALA A 396 -3.50 12.80 -21.20
N ILE A 397 -2.34 13.20 -20.66
CA ILE A 397 -1.22 12.30 -20.42
C ILE A 397 -1.64 11.18 -19.48
N CYS A 398 -2.32 11.48 -18.37
CA CYS A 398 -2.74 10.44 -17.41
C CYS A 398 -3.72 9.43 -18.03
N LYS A 399 -4.64 9.88 -18.90
CA LYS A 399 -5.52 8.99 -19.69
C LYS A 399 -4.73 8.10 -20.65
N HIS A 400 -3.73 8.67 -21.34
CA HIS A 400 -2.85 7.89 -22.20
C HIS A 400 -1.99 6.89 -21.40
N ALA A 401 -1.49 7.31 -20.23
CA ALA A 401 -0.71 6.48 -19.32
C ALA A 401 -1.53 5.27 -18.83
N LYS A 402 -2.80 5.47 -18.43
CA LYS A 402 -3.70 4.37 -18.05
C LYS A 402 -3.83 3.32 -19.14
N LYS A 403 -3.97 3.74 -20.41
CA LYS A 403 -4.05 2.82 -21.57
C LYS A 403 -2.76 2.01 -21.77
N ASN A 404 -1.61 2.53 -21.32
CA ASN A 404 -0.32 1.84 -21.37
C ASN A 404 -0.04 0.98 -20.11
N GLY A 405 -1.04 0.80 -19.24
CA GLY A 405 -0.95 -0.01 -18.04
C GLY A 405 -0.27 0.69 -16.86
N ILE A 406 -0.05 2.01 -16.92
CA ILE A 406 0.45 2.77 -15.77
C ILE A 406 -0.57 2.73 -14.63
N GLN A 407 -0.07 2.53 -13.41
CA GLN A 407 -0.87 2.39 -12.20
C GLN A 407 -0.75 3.60 -11.26
N VAL A 408 0.34 4.37 -11.34
CA VAL A 408 0.56 5.63 -10.60
C VAL A 408 1.35 6.62 -11.44
N MET A 409 1.03 7.92 -11.32
CA MET A 409 1.65 9.01 -12.07
C MET A 409 2.38 9.99 -11.16
N GLY A 410 3.61 10.37 -11.50
CA GLY A 410 4.35 11.43 -10.85
C GLY A 410 4.35 12.74 -11.64
N LEU A 411 4.21 13.88 -10.94
CA LEU A 411 4.30 15.23 -11.50
C LEU A 411 5.67 15.85 -11.17
N GLY A 412 6.51 16.04 -12.19
CA GLY A 412 7.86 16.58 -12.03
C GLY A 412 7.95 18.11 -12.06
N ALA A 413 8.93 18.63 -11.32
CA ALA A 413 9.43 20.01 -11.36
C ALA A 413 8.34 21.10 -11.33
N TYR A 414 8.12 21.87 -12.40
CA TYR A 414 7.17 22.98 -12.36
C TYR A 414 5.71 22.50 -12.50
N THR A 415 5.47 21.29 -13.01
CA THR A 415 4.10 20.75 -13.15
C THR A 415 3.40 20.52 -11.81
N LYS A 416 4.16 20.38 -10.71
CA LYS A 416 3.63 20.26 -9.34
C LYS A 416 3.42 21.58 -8.61
N ILE A 417 3.86 22.72 -9.15
CA ILE A 417 3.62 24.05 -8.55
C ILE A 417 2.55 24.85 -9.30
N VAL A 418 2.17 24.41 -10.50
CA VAL A 418 1.09 25.02 -11.27
C VAL A 418 -0.24 24.85 -10.54
N GLY A 419 -0.90 25.98 -10.29
CA GLY A 419 -2.20 26.08 -9.63
C GLY A 419 -2.23 25.43 -8.24
N ASP A 420 -2.96 24.32 -8.08
CA ASP A 420 -3.34 23.71 -6.79
C ASP A 420 -2.46 22.54 -6.34
N ALA A 421 -1.23 22.46 -6.85
CA ALA A 421 -0.23 21.44 -6.51
C ALA A 421 -0.71 20.01 -6.76
N GLY A 422 -1.34 19.80 -7.92
CA GLY A 422 -1.73 18.49 -8.43
C GLY A 422 -3.08 17.98 -7.91
N VAL A 423 -3.80 18.75 -7.09
CA VAL A 423 -5.11 18.35 -6.54
C VAL A 423 -6.15 18.21 -7.65
N THR A 424 -6.25 19.20 -8.54
CA THR A 424 -7.16 19.14 -9.69
C THR A 424 -6.78 17.99 -10.62
N VAL A 425 -5.49 17.82 -10.91
CA VAL A 425 -5.02 16.74 -11.80
C VAL A 425 -5.35 15.37 -11.19
N ALA A 426 -5.09 15.17 -9.90
CA ALA A 426 -5.41 13.93 -9.20
C ALA A 426 -6.91 13.61 -9.21
N ARG A 427 -7.77 14.63 -9.05
CA ARG A 427 -9.23 14.47 -9.07
C ARG A 427 -9.77 13.96 -10.41
N PHE A 428 -9.18 14.40 -11.53
CA PHE A 428 -9.67 14.06 -12.88
C PHE A 428 -8.83 13.00 -13.60
N SER A 429 -7.71 12.57 -13.00
CA SER A 429 -6.86 11.53 -13.54
C SER A 429 -7.47 10.14 -13.31
N PRO A 430 -7.42 9.23 -14.30
CA PRO A 430 -7.86 7.83 -14.14
C PRO A 430 -6.85 6.95 -13.38
N VAL A 431 -5.73 7.53 -12.95
CA VAL A 431 -4.68 6.91 -12.15
C VAL A 431 -4.30 7.86 -11.00
N PRO A 432 -3.98 7.35 -9.81
CA PRO A 432 -3.45 8.16 -8.71
C PRO A 432 -2.25 9.00 -9.13
N VAL A 433 -2.14 10.20 -8.57
CA VAL A 433 -1.13 11.19 -8.94
C VAL A 433 -0.36 11.62 -7.70
N THR A 434 0.96 11.71 -7.80
CA THR A 434 1.81 12.23 -6.73
C THR A 434 2.79 13.29 -7.22
N THR A 435 3.13 14.23 -6.35
CA THR A 435 4.10 15.30 -6.64
C THR A 435 5.55 14.90 -6.36
N GLY A 436 5.78 13.80 -5.62
CA GLY A 436 7.13 13.39 -5.25
C GLY A 436 7.80 14.26 -4.17
N ASN A 437 7.06 15.19 -3.56
CA ASN A 437 7.64 16.18 -2.65
C ASN A 437 8.14 15.58 -1.34
N SER A 438 7.54 14.47 -0.88
CA SER A 438 7.93 13.84 0.38
C SER A 438 9.34 13.24 0.28
N LEU A 439 9.62 12.47 -0.77
CA LEU A 439 10.96 11.91 -0.99
C LEU A 439 11.95 12.99 -1.41
N SER A 440 11.52 14.05 -2.12
CA SER A 440 12.38 15.20 -2.36
C SER A 440 12.84 15.85 -1.05
N ALA A 441 11.94 16.07 -0.09
CA ALA A 441 12.30 16.62 1.22
C ALA A 441 13.25 15.69 2.00
N ALA A 442 13.00 14.38 1.96
CA ALA A 442 13.91 13.39 2.55
C ALA A 442 15.30 13.42 1.90
N ALA A 443 15.36 13.44 0.56
CA ALA A 443 16.62 13.48 -0.19
C ALA A 443 17.42 14.78 0.04
N THR A 444 16.73 15.91 0.23
CA THR A 444 17.35 17.17 0.68
C THR A 444 18.05 17.01 2.03
N LEU A 445 17.38 16.38 3.01
CA LEU A 445 17.98 16.12 4.32
C LEU A 445 19.13 15.09 4.23
N TRP A 446 19.05 14.12 3.31
CA TRP A 446 20.16 13.19 3.05
C TRP A 446 21.38 13.91 2.51
N ALA A 447 21.20 14.79 1.52
CA ALA A 447 22.30 15.59 0.95
C ALA A 447 22.95 16.50 2.00
N GLY A 448 22.13 17.20 2.79
CA GLY A 448 22.61 18.01 3.90
C GLY A 448 23.39 17.22 4.94
N SER A 449 22.84 16.08 5.38
CA SER A 449 23.52 15.20 6.34
C SER A 449 24.85 14.68 5.80
N PHE A 450 24.90 14.24 4.54
CA PHE A 450 26.14 13.79 3.91
C PHE A 450 27.17 14.92 3.84
N ALA A 451 26.77 16.11 3.42
CA ALA A 451 27.66 17.26 3.30
C ALA A 451 28.20 17.71 4.66
N ILE A 452 27.36 17.79 5.69
CA ILE A 452 27.77 18.14 7.07
C ILE A 452 28.73 17.10 7.64
N GLU A 453 28.45 15.80 7.45
CA GLU A 453 29.32 14.73 7.91
C GLU A 453 30.67 14.74 7.19
N ARG A 454 30.70 15.05 5.88
CA ARG A 454 31.94 15.14 5.11
C ARG A 454 32.77 16.38 5.48
N MET A 455 32.12 17.53 5.61
CA MET A 455 32.77 18.75 6.13
C MET A 455 33.37 18.50 7.51
N GLY A 456 32.69 17.72 8.37
CA GLY A 456 33.26 17.22 9.63
C GLY A 456 33.65 18.33 10.61
N LEU A 457 32.99 19.49 10.54
CA LEU A 457 33.23 20.66 11.39
C LEU A 457 32.22 20.78 12.54
N VAL A 458 31.20 19.91 12.56
CA VAL A 458 30.16 19.88 13.60
C VAL A 458 30.28 18.60 14.41
N LYS A 459 30.37 18.72 15.74
CA LYS A 459 30.46 17.56 16.63
C LYS A 459 29.12 16.83 16.68
N LYS A 460 29.14 15.50 16.60
CA LYS A 460 27.96 14.63 16.78
C LYS A 460 28.10 13.84 18.09
N VAL A 461 27.10 13.92 18.97
CA VAL A 461 27.03 13.19 20.25
C VAL A 461 25.68 12.48 20.32
N ASP A 462 25.66 11.18 20.59
CA ASP A 462 24.44 10.36 20.68
C ASP A 462 23.48 10.55 19.50
N LYS A 463 24.04 10.61 18.28
CA LYS A 463 23.34 10.85 17.00
C LYS A 463 22.79 12.27 16.79
N THR A 464 23.01 13.18 17.74
CA THR A 464 22.61 14.60 17.67
C THR A 464 23.82 15.46 17.28
N PHE A 465 23.64 16.35 16.30
CA PHE A 465 24.60 17.38 15.97
C PHE A 465 24.58 18.49 17.02
N HIS A 466 25.72 18.69 17.69
CA HIS A 466 25.95 19.77 18.65
C HIS A 466 26.39 21.04 17.93
N GLY A 467 25.48 21.57 17.12
CA GLY A 467 25.64 22.80 16.36
C GLY A 467 24.29 23.48 16.14
N GLN A 468 24.29 24.49 15.30
CA GLN A 468 23.09 25.26 14.95
C GLN A 468 22.68 25.03 13.50
N VAL A 469 21.44 24.61 13.29
CA VAL A 469 20.83 24.55 11.96
C VAL A 469 19.79 25.65 11.80
N MET A 470 19.79 26.34 10.67
CA MET A 470 18.86 27.40 10.33
C MET A 470 18.00 27.01 9.12
N VAL A 471 16.68 27.17 9.24
CA VAL A 471 15.72 26.93 8.16
C VAL A 471 15.12 28.25 7.72
N ILE A 472 15.43 28.69 6.50
CA ILE A 472 14.90 29.89 5.87
C ILE A 472 13.70 29.55 4.99
N GLY A 473 12.58 30.23 5.24
CA GLY A 473 11.27 29.80 4.73
C GLY A 473 10.64 28.71 5.60
N ALA A 474 10.94 28.70 6.91
CA ALA A 474 10.54 27.66 7.87
C ALA A 474 9.03 27.40 7.91
N THR A 475 8.18 28.37 7.55
CA THR A 475 6.72 28.22 7.57
C THR A 475 6.15 27.76 6.22
N GLY A 476 7.01 27.51 5.23
CA GLY A 476 6.63 26.92 3.94
C GLY A 476 6.55 25.39 4.00
N SER A 477 6.02 24.77 2.96
CA SER A 477 5.79 23.31 2.89
C SER A 477 7.01 22.46 3.28
N ILE A 478 8.13 22.69 2.58
CA ILE A 478 9.38 21.94 2.79
C ILE A 478 10.05 22.42 4.07
N GLY A 479 10.10 23.74 4.31
CA GLY A 479 10.68 24.33 5.52
C GLY A 479 10.07 23.77 6.82
N THR A 480 8.75 23.66 6.91
CA THR A 480 8.05 23.11 8.08
C THR A 480 8.45 21.67 8.35
N VAL A 481 8.50 20.83 7.30
CA VAL A 481 8.92 19.43 7.43
C VAL A 481 10.40 19.32 7.81
N CYS A 482 11.27 20.08 7.14
CA CYS A 482 12.69 20.10 7.48
C CYS A 482 12.91 20.51 8.93
N ALA A 483 12.22 21.56 9.42
CA ALA A 483 12.32 21.99 10.81
C ALA A 483 11.88 20.91 11.81
N LYS A 484 10.76 20.23 11.54
CA LYS A 484 10.24 19.12 12.37
C LYS A 484 11.13 17.87 12.37
N LEU A 485 11.88 17.63 11.30
CA LEU A 485 12.81 16.49 11.22
C LEU A 485 14.19 16.84 11.79
N LEU A 486 14.68 18.05 11.54
CA LEU A 486 15.97 18.52 12.03
C LEU A 486 16.00 18.66 13.55
N CYS A 487 14.89 19.05 14.19
CA CYS A 487 14.83 19.15 15.66
C CYS A 487 15.08 17.81 16.37
N GLN A 488 14.95 16.67 15.68
CA GLN A 488 15.22 15.35 16.23
C GLN A 488 16.71 14.98 16.21
N SER A 489 17.54 15.73 15.48
CA SER A 489 18.95 15.41 15.24
C SER A 489 19.89 16.60 15.41
N TRP A 490 19.39 17.78 15.80
CA TRP A 490 20.18 18.99 16.04
C TRP A 490 19.86 19.55 17.42
N LYS A 491 20.90 20.03 18.11
CA LYS A 491 20.77 20.66 19.42
C LYS A 491 19.99 21.98 19.35
N THR A 492 20.29 22.80 18.34
CA THR A 492 19.69 24.13 18.18
C THR A 492 19.14 24.29 16.76
N VAL A 493 17.87 24.67 16.65
CA VAL A 493 17.16 24.94 15.39
C VAL A 493 16.71 26.40 15.35
N VAL A 494 17.09 27.12 14.29
CA VAL A 494 16.66 28.49 14.03
C VAL A 494 15.62 28.51 12.91
N LEU A 495 14.46 29.11 13.17
CA LEU A 495 13.36 29.21 12.23
C LEU A 495 13.25 30.64 11.71
N ILE A 496 13.43 30.81 10.40
CA ILE A 496 13.37 32.11 9.72
C ILE A 496 12.15 32.17 8.80
N SER A 497 11.30 33.19 8.98
CA SER A 497 10.13 33.43 8.14
C SER A 497 9.64 34.88 8.33
N PRO A 498 9.11 35.53 7.28
CA PRO A 498 8.50 36.87 7.41
C PRO A 498 7.14 36.86 8.12
N ARG A 499 6.65 35.68 8.55
CA ARG A 499 5.36 35.49 9.24
C ARG A 499 5.59 35.11 10.71
N PRO A 500 5.61 36.07 11.66
CA PRO A 500 5.88 35.78 13.07
C PRO A 500 4.87 34.83 13.72
N HIS A 501 3.56 35.00 13.46
CA HIS A 501 2.53 34.13 14.05
C HIS A 501 2.71 32.66 13.66
N ALA A 502 2.96 32.39 12.37
CA ALA A 502 3.23 31.03 11.90
C ALA A 502 4.55 30.44 12.43
N LEU A 503 5.53 31.27 12.81
CA LEU A 503 6.74 30.80 13.49
C LEU A 503 6.45 30.35 14.92
N LEU A 504 5.59 31.09 15.64
CA LEU A 504 5.16 30.72 16.99
C LEU A 504 4.40 29.40 16.98
N GLU A 505 3.45 29.23 16.06
CA GLU A 505 2.71 27.96 15.88
C GLU A 505 3.67 26.79 15.57
N LEU A 506 4.61 26.98 14.62
CA LEU A 506 5.58 25.95 14.28
C LEU A 506 6.50 25.60 15.47
N LYS A 507 6.88 26.58 16.28
CA LYS A 507 7.66 26.35 17.50
C LYS A 507 6.91 25.43 18.46
N GLU A 508 5.64 25.72 18.75
CA GLU A 508 4.82 24.88 19.64
C GLU A 508 4.69 23.44 19.11
N GLU A 509 4.58 23.27 17.79
CA GLU A 509 4.55 21.95 17.18
C GLU A 509 5.88 21.20 17.33
N ILE A 510 7.01 21.89 17.18
CA ILE A 510 8.35 21.30 17.31
C ILE A 510 8.65 20.94 18.77
N GLU A 511 8.24 21.78 19.73
CA GLU A 511 8.40 21.50 21.16
C GLU A 511 7.64 20.24 21.59
N LYS A 512 6.49 19.95 20.97
CA LYS A 512 5.76 18.68 21.16
C LYS A 512 6.51 17.46 20.58
N ILE A 513 7.29 17.66 19.52
CA ILE A 513 8.06 16.59 18.87
C ILE A 513 9.36 16.30 19.65
N ASN A 514 10.09 17.34 20.05
CA ASN A 514 11.31 17.22 20.84
C ASN A 514 11.45 18.40 21.83
N PRO A 515 11.06 18.20 23.11
CA PRO A 515 11.15 19.23 24.15
C PRO A 515 12.60 19.65 24.49
N HIS A 516 13.60 18.86 24.10
CA HIS A 516 15.01 19.11 24.43
C HIS A 516 15.76 19.91 23.34
N CYS A 517 15.11 20.19 22.20
CA CYS A 517 15.68 21.00 21.13
C CYS A 517 15.58 22.49 21.50
N GLU A 518 16.68 23.23 21.41
CA GLU A 518 16.68 24.68 21.55
C GLU A 518 16.15 25.32 20.26
N ILE A 519 15.13 26.18 20.36
CA ILE A 519 14.48 26.80 19.20
C ILE A 519 14.58 28.31 19.26
N HIS A 520 15.16 28.92 18.21
CA HIS A 520 15.17 30.37 18.03
C HIS A 520 14.32 30.80 16.84
N LEU A 521 13.63 31.92 16.98
CA LEU A 521 12.78 32.51 15.93
C LEU A 521 13.39 33.83 15.48
N SER A 522 13.31 34.12 14.18
CA SER A 522 13.65 35.43 13.63
C SER A 522 12.96 35.69 12.30
N THR A 523 12.80 36.96 11.97
CA THR A 523 12.37 37.43 10.65
C THR A 523 13.56 37.86 9.78
N ASP A 524 14.76 37.99 10.37
CA ASP A 524 16.03 38.29 9.69
C ASP A 524 16.98 37.09 9.77
N SER A 525 17.36 36.57 8.60
CA SER A 525 18.31 35.47 8.44
C SER A 525 19.74 35.86 8.82
N ASN A 526 20.12 37.13 8.63
CA ASN A 526 21.49 37.60 8.85
C ASN A 526 21.88 37.60 10.32
N LYS A 527 20.90 37.64 11.22
CA LYS A 527 21.12 37.59 12.67
C LYS A 527 21.78 36.29 13.13
N TYR A 528 21.45 35.16 12.50
CA TYR A 528 21.93 33.83 12.90
C TYR A 528 22.86 33.18 11.86
N ALA A 529 23.03 33.79 10.69
CA ALA A 529 24.00 33.35 9.67
C ALA A 529 25.45 33.18 10.20
N PRO A 530 25.98 34.03 11.10
CA PRO A 530 27.35 33.90 11.61
C PRO A 530 27.57 32.70 12.54
N SER A 531 26.50 32.16 13.13
CA SER A 531 26.56 31.07 14.11
C SER A 531 25.98 29.74 13.60
N SER A 532 25.34 29.75 12.42
CA SER A 532 24.75 28.56 11.81
C SER A 532 25.81 27.69 11.13
N ASP A 533 25.79 26.38 11.41
CA ASP A 533 26.63 25.37 10.78
C ASP A 533 25.98 24.76 9.53
N TYR A 534 24.65 24.72 9.53
CA TYR A 534 23.85 24.22 8.42
C TYR A 534 22.69 25.17 8.15
N ILE A 535 22.50 25.56 6.89
CA ILE A 535 21.40 26.42 6.46
C ILE A 535 20.60 25.68 5.40
N ILE A 536 19.28 25.59 5.54
CA ILE A 536 18.37 25.16 4.48
C ILE A 536 17.55 26.36 4.03
N THR A 537 17.53 26.67 2.74
CA THR A 537 16.64 27.71 2.20
C THR A 537 15.62 27.13 1.24
N THR A 538 14.34 27.37 1.53
CA THR A 538 13.19 26.80 0.81
C THR A 538 12.20 27.89 0.40
N THR A 539 12.66 29.08 0.03
CA THR A 539 11.77 30.19 -0.25
C THR A 539 11.14 30.12 -1.65
N SER A 540 10.05 30.84 -1.84
CA SER A 540 9.41 31.05 -3.15
C SER A 540 9.53 32.51 -3.60
N ALA A 541 10.38 33.30 -2.94
CA ALA A 541 10.44 34.74 -3.12
C ALA A 541 11.25 35.10 -4.36
N ASN A 542 10.60 35.62 -5.39
CA ASN A 542 11.29 36.17 -6.53
C ASN A 542 11.92 37.52 -6.16
N LYS A 543 13.26 37.61 -6.25
CA LYS A 543 14.07 38.85 -6.36
C LYS A 543 14.52 39.58 -5.08
N ALA A 544 14.28 39.06 -3.87
CA ALA A 544 14.85 39.64 -2.65
C ALA A 544 16.08 38.83 -2.19
N LYS A 545 17.18 39.51 -1.83
CA LYS A 545 18.36 38.84 -1.26
C LYS A 545 17.97 38.25 0.11
N ILE A 546 17.89 36.92 0.19
CA ILE A 546 17.36 36.20 1.36
C ILE A 546 18.38 36.12 2.51
N ILE A 547 19.67 36.09 2.18
CA ILE A 547 20.77 36.02 3.15
C ILE A 547 22.00 36.70 2.56
N ASP A 548 22.77 37.38 3.40
CA ASP A 548 24.06 37.93 3.01
C ASP A 548 25.16 36.88 3.16
N ILE A 549 25.66 36.37 2.04
CA ILE A 549 26.64 35.28 2.02
C ILE A 549 27.94 35.63 2.78
N GLU A 550 28.31 36.90 2.86
CA GLU A 550 29.50 37.37 3.58
C GLU A 550 29.38 37.18 5.10
N LYS A 551 28.16 37.15 5.65
CA LYS A 551 27.92 36.95 7.08
C LYS A 551 27.86 35.48 7.48
N VAL A 552 27.85 34.57 6.51
CA VAL A 552 27.74 33.14 6.79
C VAL A 552 29.02 32.62 7.45
N LYS A 553 28.87 31.77 8.47
CA LYS A 553 29.98 31.11 9.16
C LYS A 553 30.89 30.36 8.18
N PRO A 554 32.22 30.52 8.24
CA PRO A 554 33.15 29.65 7.52
C PRO A 554 32.93 28.18 7.88
N GLY A 555 32.83 27.32 6.88
CA GLY A 555 32.54 25.90 7.04
C GLY A 555 31.06 25.54 7.09
N CYS A 556 30.16 26.53 6.99
CA CYS A 556 28.73 26.29 6.89
C CYS A 556 28.39 25.54 5.60
N VAL A 557 27.44 24.60 5.68
CA VAL A 557 26.78 24.03 4.51
C VAL A 557 25.47 24.76 4.27
N ILE A 558 25.20 25.21 3.05
CA ILE A 558 23.93 25.80 2.65
C ILE A 558 23.26 24.86 1.65
N CYS A 559 22.10 24.30 1.99
CA CYS A 559 21.26 23.55 1.07
C CYS A 559 20.14 24.44 0.52
N ASP A 560 20.31 24.86 -0.73
CA ASP A 560 19.37 25.70 -1.45
C ASP A 560 18.42 24.85 -2.31
N VAL A 561 17.17 24.76 -1.87
CA VAL A 561 16.12 24.01 -2.56
C VAL A 561 15.04 24.91 -3.14
N SER A 562 15.26 26.23 -3.16
CA SER A 562 14.34 27.15 -3.82
C SER A 562 14.46 27.05 -5.34
N ARG A 563 13.37 27.41 -6.03
CA ARG A 563 13.32 27.45 -7.49
C ARG A 563 12.62 28.74 -7.93
N PRO A 564 13.36 29.73 -8.49
CA PRO A 564 14.82 29.76 -8.70
C PRO A 564 15.63 29.75 -7.39
N PHE A 565 16.92 29.40 -7.45
CA PHE A 565 17.84 29.39 -6.29
C PHE A 565 17.94 30.77 -5.62
N ASP A 566 18.04 30.78 -4.29
CA ASP A 566 18.16 31.97 -3.44
C ASP A 566 19.61 32.47 -3.39
N ILE A 567 20.58 31.56 -3.46
CA ILE A 567 22.00 31.86 -3.51
C ILE A 567 22.44 31.91 -4.98
N THR A 568 23.04 33.03 -5.39
CA THR A 568 23.58 33.17 -6.75
C THR A 568 24.92 32.45 -6.91
N LYS A 569 25.32 32.15 -8.15
CA LYS A 569 26.64 31.56 -8.43
C LYS A 569 27.76 32.51 -8.02
N GLU A 570 27.54 33.80 -8.27
CA GLU A 570 28.47 34.87 -7.91
C GLU A 570 28.65 34.96 -6.39
N ASP A 571 27.58 34.79 -5.61
CA ASP A 571 27.67 34.77 -4.15
C ASP A 571 28.38 33.52 -3.62
N ALA A 572 28.07 32.33 -4.16
CA ALA A 572 28.76 31.10 -3.79
C ALA A 572 30.27 31.18 -4.10
N ALA A 573 30.64 31.74 -5.26
CA ALA A 573 32.03 31.87 -5.67
C ALA A 573 32.86 32.82 -4.78
N LYS A 574 32.25 33.83 -4.14
CA LYS A 574 32.94 34.73 -3.19
C LYS A 574 33.35 34.02 -1.89
N ARG A 575 32.67 32.93 -1.55
CA ARG A 575 32.84 32.22 -0.27
C ARG A 575 33.20 30.75 -0.52
N PRO A 576 34.42 30.45 -1.01
CA PRO A 576 34.88 29.07 -1.22
C PRO A 576 34.98 28.28 0.09
N ASP A 577 34.94 28.96 1.23
CA ASP A 577 34.87 28.37 2.57
C ASP A 577 33.43 28.02 3.03
N VAL A 578 32.42 28.22 2.19
CA VAL A 578 31.01 27.87 2.46
C VAL A 578 30.53 26.92 1.38
N LEU A 579 30.01 25.75 1.78
CA LEU A 579 29.58 24.73 0.84
C LEU A 579 28.12 24.96 0.44
N VAL A 580 27.87 25.47 -0.77
CA VAL A 580 26.52 25.68 -1.31
C VAL A 580 26.11 24.48 -2.16
N ILE A 581 25.10 23.75 -1.72
CA ILE A 581 24.54 22.57 -2.36
C ILE A 581 23.07 22.78 -2.71
N ALA A 582 22.58 22.04 -3.69
CA ALA A 582 21.17 21.89 -4.00
C ALA A 582 20.60 20.63 -3.30
N SER A 583 19.41 20.19 -3.71
CA SER A 583 18.82 18.93 -3.25
C SER A 583 19.64 17.72 -3.69
N GLY A 584 19.50 16.62 -2.95
CA GLY A 584 20.10 15.34 -3.31
C GLY A 584 19.33 14.63 -4.42
N GLU A 585 20.07 14.10 -5.40
CA GLU A 585 19.52 13.19 -6.41
C GLU A 585 19.82 11.74 -6.03
N VAL A 586 19.01 10.80 -6.51
CA VAL A 586 19.03 9.43 -5.99
C VAL A 586 19.27 8.39 -7.09
N LYS A 587 19.77 7.20 -6.70
CA LYS A 587 19.85 6.03 -7.60
C LYS A 587 18.71 5.06 -7.30
N LEU A 588 18.11 4.54 -8.37
CA LEU A 588 17.17 3.42 -8.30
C LEU A 588 17.93 2.09 -8.16
N PRO A 589 17.37 1.10 -7.46
CA PRO A 589 18.01 -0.21 -7.30
C PRO A 589 18.00 -1.00 -8.63
N GLY A 590 18.99 -1.89 -8.81
CA GLY A 590 19.06 -2.77 -9.98
C GLY A 590 19.57 -2.12 -11.28
N ASN A 591 20.02 -0.87 -11.25
CA ASN A 591 20.61 -0.16 -12.42
C ASN A 591 19.72 -0.19 -13.68
N PRO A 592 18.47 0.30 -13.59
CA PRO A 592 17.55 0.28 -14.71
C PRO A 592 18.08 1.10 -15.89
N LYS A 593 17.93 0.57 -17.12
CA LYS A 593 18.25 1.33 -18.34
C LYS A 593 17.25 2.46 -18.55
N ILE A 594 17.71 3.70 -18.62
CA ILE A 594 16.89 4.87 -18.94
C ILE A 594 17.10 5.21 -20.41
N THR A 595 16.02 5.34 -21.19
CA THR A 595 16.10 5.53 -22.65
C THR A 595 16.01 6.99 -23.11
N CYS A 596 15.85 7.93 -22.17
CA CYS A 596 15.76 9.36 -22.43
C CYS A 596 16.68 10.17 -21.51
N ASP A 597 17.13 11.33 -21.97
CA ASP A 597 17.94 12.27 -21.19
C ASP A 597 17.03 13.13 -20.30
N ILE A 598 17.02 12.87 -19.00
CA ILE A 598 16.31 13.66 -17.99
C ILE A 598 17.20 14.74 -17.34
N GLY A 599 18.44 14.87 -17.81
CA GLY A 599 19.41 15.86 -17.36
C GLY A 599 20.23 15.51 -16.14
N LEU A 600 20.33 14.23 -15.82
CA LEU A 600 21.15 13.70 -14.74
C LEU A 600 22.09 12.61 -15.29
N PRO A 601 23.31 12.49 -14.76
CA PRO A 601 24.29 11.53 -15.26
C PRO A 601 24.00 10.09 -14.80
N GLY A 602 24.31 9.13 -15.67
CA GLY A 602 24.26 7.70 -15.37
C GLY A 602 22.86 7.20 -14.99
N ASN A 603 22.77 6.48 -13.86
CA ASN A 603 21.52 5.91 -13.33
C ASN A 603 20.88 6.80 -12.24
N THR A 604 21.23 8.08 -12.21
CA THR A 604 20.69 9.05 -11.26
C THR A 604 19.33 9.53 -11.74
N VAL A 605 18.37 9.64 -10.82
CA VAL A 605 17.04 10.16 -11.07
C VAL A 605 16.65 11.19 -10.03
N TYR A 606 15.70 12.05 -10.40
CA TYR A 606 15.10 12.98 -9.45
C TYR A 606 14.43 12.24 -8.29
N ALA A 607 14.57 12.75 -7.08
CA ALA A 607 13.91 12.16 -5.90
C ALA A 607 12.38 12.06 -6.07
N CYS A 608 11.74 13.01 -6.75
CA CYS A 608 10.30 12.96 -7.03
C CYS A 608 9.90 11.84 -8.01
N LEU A 609 10.78 11.51 -8.96
CA LEU A 609 10.60 10.36 -9.85
C LEU A 609 10.78 9.07 -9.06
N ALA A 610 11.79 9.01 -8.20
CA ALA A 610 12.03 7.86 -7.33
C ALA A 610 10.86 7.57 -6.38
N GLU A 611 10.14 8.59 -5.88
CA GLU A 611 8.91 8.39 -5.09
C GLU A 611 7.86 7.62 -5.90
N THR A 612 7.67 8.01 -7.15
CA THR A 612 6.70 7.38 -8.04
C THR A 612 7.07 5.92 -8.34
N ALA A 613 8.36 5.67 -8.58
CA ALA A 613 8.89 4.31 -8.76
C ALA A 613 8.73 3.46 -7.49
N LEU A 614 9.00 4.06 -6.32
CA LEU A 614 8.89 3.42 -5.02
C LEU A 614 7.46 3.01 -4.69
N LEU A 615 6.48 3.88 -4.96
CA LEU A 615 5.06 3.56 -4.83
C LEU A 615 4.67 2.36 -5.71
N ALA A 616 5.19 2.29 -6.93
CA ALA A 616 4.96 1.13 -7.80
C ALA A 616 5.65 -0.15 -7.28
N LEU A 617 6.86 -0.06 -6.72
CA LEU A 617 7.55 -1.19 -6.10
C LEU A 617 6.81 -1.74 -4.87
N GLU A 618 6.18 -0.87 -4.10
CA GLU A 618 5.33 -1.22 -2.95
C GLU A 618 3.88 -1.58 -3.35
N SER A 619 3.54 -1.51 -4.64
CA SER A 619 2.15 -1.65 -5.13
C SER A 619 1.16 -0.69 -4.45
N ARG A 620 1.64 0.45 -3.96
CA ARG A 620 0.82 1.50 -3.32
C ARG A 620 0.40 2.54 -4.34
N PHE A 621 -0.70 2.25 -5.02
CA PHE A 621 -1.27 3.15 -6.02
C PHE A 621 -2.22 4.15 -5.37
N GLU A 622 -1.63 5.17 -4.76
CA GLU A 622 -2.36 6.25 -4.11
C GLU A 622 -1.75 7.60 -4.44
N SER A 623 -2.52 8.66 -4.21
CA SER A 623 -2.03 10.02 -4.34
C SER A 623 -1.24 10.41 -3.08
N PHE A 624 -0.05 9.80 -2.92
CA PHE A 624 0.73 9.81 -1.68
C PHE A 624 1.05 11.22 -1.20
N THR A 625 1.71 12.00 -2.05
CA THR A 625 1.96 13.42 -1.82
C THR A 625 1.15 14.30 -2.77
N LEU A 626 0.23 15.10 -2.22
CA LEU A 626 -0.55 16.12 -2.92
C LEU A 626 -0.58 17.40 -2.09
N SER A 627 -1.01 18.51 -2.71
CA SER A 627 -1.20 19.81 -2.09
C SER A 627 0.10 20.51 -1.68
N ARG A 628 -0.04 21.72 -1.15
CA ARG A 628 1.07 22.54 -0.65
C ARG A 628 1.44 22.26 0.80
N ASN A 629 0.67 21.45 1.54
CA ASN A 629 1.00 21.10 2.92
C ASN A 629 1.60 19.70 2.97
N LEU A 630 2.91 19.61 3.21
CA LEU A 630 3.60 18.35 3.38
C LEU A 630 3.41 17.82 4.81
N ASP A 631 3.14 16.53 4.91
CA ASP A 631 3.08 15.82 6.19
C ASP A 631 4.45 15.19 6.49
N TYR A 632 5.05 15.58 7.62
CA TYR A 632 6.35 15.05 8.03
C TYR A 632 6.29 13.54 8.35
N HIS A 633 5.13 12.99 8.72
CA HIS A 633 4.96 11.54 8.89
C HIS A 633 5.09 10.80 7.56
N LYS A 634 4.49 11.33 6.47
CA LYS A 634 4.66 10.78 5.12
C LYS A 634 6.10 10.88 4.62
N VAL A 635 6.83 11.93 5.01
CA VAL A 635 8.26 12.05 4.70
C VAL A 635 9.08 10.96 5.40
N ARG A 636 8.80 10.68 6.69
CA ARG A 636 9.43 9.56 7.40
C ARG A 636 9.06 8.20 6.81
N GLU A 637 7.79 8.03 6.45
CA GLU A 637 7.29 6.81 5.84
C GLU A 637 8.00 6.54 4.52
N ILE A 638 8.04 7.52 3.61
CA ILE A 638 8.68 7.35 2.30
C ILE A 638 10.20 7.21 2.40
N ASP A 639 10.86 7.85 3.39
CA ASP A 639 12.28 7.62 3.69
C ASP A 639 12.54 6.16 4.08
N SER A 640 11.71 5.61 4.98
CA SER A 640 11.81 4.20 5.39
C SER A 640 11.60 3.25 4.22
N LEU A 641 10.60 3.53 3.36
CA LEU A 641 10.35 2.74 2.16
C LEU A 641 11.51 2.84 1.16
N ALA A 642 12.07 4.04 0.97
CA ALA A 642 13.20 4.25 0.07
C ALA A 642 14.42 3.42 0.50
N ARG A 643 14.73 3.42 1.82
CA ARG A 643 15.79 2.58 2.40
C ARG A 643 15.50 1.09 2.23
N LYS A 644 14.27 0.65 2.53
CA LYS A 644 13.81 -0.74 2.35
C LYS A 644 14.01 -1.22 0.90
N HIS A 645 13.75 -0.35 -0.06
CA HIS A 645 13.85 -0.67 -1.48
C HIS A 645 15.24 -0.43 -2.07
N GLY A 646 16.21 0.02 -1.29
CA GLY A 646 17.60 0.21 -1.74
C GLY A 646 17.81 1.47 -2.57
N ILE A 647 16.91 2.46 -2.49
CA ILE A 647 17.14 3.79 -3.02
C ILE A 647 18.19 4.48 -2.15
N LYS A 648 19.18 5.11 -2.78
CA LYS A 648 20.30 5.76 -2.10
C LYS A 648 20.57 7.12 -2.72
N LEU A 649 21.10 8.04 -1.91
CA LEU A 649 21.68 9.28 -2.41
C LEU A 649 22.76 8.94 -3.45
N SER A 650 22.64 9.52 -4.64
CA SER A 650 23.55 9.32 -5.77
C SER A 650 24.70 10.31 -5.72
N THR A 651 24.30 11.57 -5.67
CA THR A 651 25.15 12.74 -5.87
C THR A 651 24.48 13.93 -5.20
N ILE A 652 25.29 14.94 -4.89
CA ILE A 652 24.85 16.25 -4.45
C ILE A 652 25.16 17.22 -5.56
N MET A 653 24.15 17.97 -6.00
CA MET A 653 24.30 18.95 -7.06
C MET A 653 24.67 20.32 -6.46
N GLY A 654 25.48 21.11 -7.16
CA GLY A 654 25.58 22.55 -7.00
C GLY A 654 24.59 23.26 -7.92
N HIS A 655 24.92 24.48 -8.37
CA HIS A 655 24.05 25.23 -9.29
C HIS A 655 23.95 24.60 -10.69
N ASP A 656 25.05 24.06 -11.21
CA ASP A 656 25.13 23.53 -12.58
C ASP A 656 25.56 22.07 -12.66
N LEU A 657 26.44 21.64 -11.75
CA LEU A 657 27.16 20.38 -11.82
C LEU A 657 27.10 19.66 -10.48
N GLU A 658 27.41 18.36 -10.53
CA GLU A 658 27.66 17.55 -9.35
C GLU A 658 28.84 18.12 -8.56
N ILE A 659 28.70 18.16 -7.23
CA ILE A 659 29.77 18.52 -6.31
C ILE A 659 30.51 17.24 -5.91
N THR A 660 31.81 17.18 -6.20
CA THR A 660 32.62 15.99 -5.92
C THR A 660 33.08 15.95 -4.46
N PRO A 661 33.43 14.76 -3.93
CA PRO A 661 34.06 14.66 -2.60
C PRO A 661 35.30 15.55 -2.45
N GLU A 662 36.11 15.69 -3.50
CA GLU A 662 37.32 16.52 -3.51
C GLU A 662 36.98 18.02 -3.38
N GLU A 663 35.90 18.47 -4.02
CA GLU A 663 35.44 19.86 -3.89
C GLU A 663 34.94 20.16 -2.46
N ILE A 664 34.29 19.18 -1.81
CA ILE A 664 33.89 19.30 -0.40
C ILE A 664 35.13 19.40 0.51
N ASP A 665 36.13 18.55 0.27
CA ASP A 665 37.38 18.55 1.04
C ASP A 665 38.15 19.87 0.85
N LEU A 666 38.18 20.41 -0.38
CA LEU A 666 38.76 21.73 -0.66
C LEU A 666 38.02 22.86 0.07
N CYS A 667 36.68 22.83 0.06
CA CYS A 667 35.86 23.79 0.80
C CYS A 667 36.17 23.74 2.31
N ARG A 668 36.31 22.54 2.87
CA ARG A 668 36.71 22.31 4.26
C ARG A 668 38.09 22.92 4.57
N GLU A 669 39.06 22.77 3.69
CA GLU A 669 40.39 23.39 3.87
C GLU A 669 40.31 24.92 3.92
N HIS A 670 39.55 25.54 3.01
CA HIS A 670 39.33 26.98 3.02
C HIS A 670 38.63 27.46 4.30
N ALA A 671 37.64 26.69 4.78
CA ALA A 671 36.97 26.95 6.05
C ALA A 671 37.94 26.91 7.24
N LEU A 672 38.75 25.87 7.36
CA LEU A 672 39.73 25.73 8.44
C LEU A 672 40.78 26.86 8.43
N LYS A 673 41.29 27.22 7.25
CA LYS A 673 42.23 28.36 7.11
C LYS A 673 41.60 29.65 7.64
N LYS A 674 40.35 29.93 7.27
CA LYS A 674 39.66 31.16 7.67
C LYS A 674 39.28 31.18 9.15
N LEU A 675 38.87 30.03 9.71
CA LEU A 675 38.63 29.88 11.14
C LEU A 675 39.91 30.12 11.96
N ASN A 676 41.06 29.63 11.47
CA ASN A 676 42.35 29.80 12.16
C ASN A 676 42.91 31.23 12.09
N THR A 677 42.58 32.01 11.06
CA THR A 677 42.95 33.44 10.96
C THR A 677 42.08 34.38 11.80
N ASN A 678 40.96 33.89 12.33
CA ASN A 678 40.03 34.66 13.18
C ASN A 678 40.20 34.37 14.69
N ILE A 679 41.18 33.52 15.05
CA ILE A 679 41.68 33.30 16.41
C ILE A 679 42.98 34.09 16.53
#